data_AF-A0A5C6PQ78-F1
#
_entry.id   AF-A0A5C6PQ78-F1
#
_cell.length_a   1.000
_cell.length_b   1.000
_cell.length_c   1.000
_cell.angle_alpha   90.00
_cell.angle_beta   90.00
_cell.angle_gamma   90.00
#
_symmetry.space_group_name_H-M   'P 1'
#
loop_
_entity.id
_entity.type
_entity.pdbx_description
1 polymer ?
#
loop_
_entity_poly.entity_id
_entity_poly.type
_entity_poly.pdbx_seq_one_letter_code
_entity_poly.pdbx_strand_id
1 'polypeptide(L)'
;MSAISSYSDWMSQLPVELHNIPLFNLAIPGSHDSMSYDLDKNSSIIEPDGLKKFSKLCCVRKIVRRWATTQDENITKQLNAGVRYFDLRIARKPNDPKPTRLYFYHGLYTRTDVETLLRDINTWADKHPKEILILALSHFKGFDRKNQQDLHNHLIHFIKSLFGNKLLPRKDSPTLKSCWDEGKNVILSYDYPVGQHPEMWGRIQYFYGNSMDPITVESKLCQYLEKPKPMKGFFVCGLNLTLPEDARILKYIIRLCDNFPNVVSRCHRRRFRNTAHPPSYSSGLRHRSQPVHCFSFSSLFMSMASGGEGSSTPTHRGTNRLAKERSPYLLQHAHNPVDWYPWGQEAFDKARNEDKPIFLSVGYSTCHWCHVMERESFEDEEIGKILSDNFVCIKLDREERPDVDKVYMTFIQATSGSGGWPMSVWLTPDLRPFIGGTYFPPRDHGRRPGLKTVLMRIIDQWTNNRSALESNGNKILEALKKGTAIAADAGTSPPFAPDVTKRCFQQLANSYEEEYGGFRDSPKFPSPVNLMFLMSYWCMNRSTSEGVEALQMALHTLRMMALGGIHDHGFHRYSTDSSWHVPHFEKMLYDQAQLAVAYITASQVSGEQFYADVAKDILCYVSRDLSDKSGGFYSAEDADSLPHCGGTEKREGAFCIWTASEVRELLPDVVEGTAGSATQADIFMHHYGVKEQGNVSPEQDPHGELQGQNVLIVRYSLELTAAHFGVSIEEVTKLLASARAKMAEIRKSRPRPHLDTKMLASWNGLMLSAYARVGAVLGDKALLERAVQAANFLQEHLWDPEQQTLLRSCYLGDDMELQQISPPISGFLDDYAFIICGLLDLHEATLQTEWLRWAEELQLRQDKLFWDDEGGGYFCSDPSDFTVLLRLKEDQDGAEPSANSVSAFNLLRLSEYTGKQEWLQKSERLLAAFTDRLTKVPIALPEMVRALMAQHYTLKKAS
;
A
#
# COMPACT_ATOMS: atom_id res chain seq x y z
N MET A 1 -21.03 -44.00 3.11
CA MET A 1 -22.15 -43.05 3.24
C MET A 1 -23.42 -43.76 2.81
N SER A 2 -24.48 -43.72 3.61
CA SER A 2 -25.82 -44.14 3.18
C SER A 2 -26.35 -43.16 2.13
N ALA A 3 -27.01 -43.66 1.09
CA ALA A 3 -27.63 -42.79 0.08
C ALA A 3 -28.80 -42.01 0.71
N ILE A 4 -28.71 -40.68 0.66
CA ILE A 4 -29.82 -39.76 0.97
C ILE A 4 -30.91 -40.03 -0.07
N SER A 5 -32.12 -40.38 0.38
CA SER A 5 -33.23 -40.76 -0.52
C SER A 5 -34.08 -39.56 -0.96
N SER A 6 -34.04 -38.46 -0.19
CA SER A 6 -34.62 -37.17 -0.59
C SER A 6 -33.79 -35.98 -0.14
N TYR A 7 -33.48 -35.08 -1.07
CA TYR A 7 -32.82 -33.79 -0.78
C TYR A 7 -33.75 -32.76 -0.10
N SER A 8 -35.07 -32.97 -0.09
CA SER A 8 -35.98 -32.11 0.67
C SER A 8 -35.84 -32.29 2.18
N ASP A 9 -35.35 -33.44 2.65
CA ASP A 9 -35.38 -33.85 4.06
C ASP A 9 -34.00 -34.37 4.53
N TRP A 10 -32.91 -33.85 3.95
CA TRP A 10 -31.57 -34.40 4.11
C TRP A 10 -31.00 -34.25 5.52
N MET A 11 -31.30 -33.16 6.25
CA MET A 11 -30.82 -32.99 7.63
C MET A 11 -31.43 -34.04 8.56
N SER A 12 -32.68 -34.45 8.31
CA SER A 12 -33.36 -35.50 9.07
C SER A 12 -32.82 -36.92 8.79
N GLN A 13 -32.08 -37.11 7.69
CA GLN A 13 -31.49 -38.37 7.24
C GLN A 13 -30.00 -38.50 7.60
N LEU A 14 -29.42 -37.51 8.28
CA LEU A 14 -28.02 -37.56 8.68
C LEU A 14 -27.74 -38.69 9.70
N PRO A 15 -26.49 -39.18 9.78
CA PRO A 15 -26.06 -40.07 10.85
C PRO A 15 -26.27 -39.44 12.24
N VAL A 16 -26.65 -40.26 13.22
CA VAL A 16 -27.04 -39.82 14.58
C VAL A 16 -25.91 -39.08 15.29
N GLU A 17 -24.67 -39.39 14.94
CA GLU A 17 -23.44 -38.75 15.41
C GLU A 17 -23.43 -37.24 15.09
N LEU A 18 -23.96 -36.86 13.92
CA LEU A 18 -24.02 -35.46 13.48
C LEU A 18 -25.14 -34.66 14.16
N HIS A 19 -26.17 -35.32 14.72
CA HIS A 19 -27.31 -34.63 15.33
C HIS A 19 -26.93 -33.79 16.56
N ASN A 20 -25.86 -34.18 17.26
CA ASN A 20 -25.35 -33.49 18.45
C ASN A 20 -24.18 -32.53 18.14
N ILE A 21 -23.75 -32.43 16.88
CA ILE A 21 -22.72 -31.47 16.47
C ILE A 21 -23.35 -30.06 16.45
N PRO A 22 -22.66 -29.03 16.98
CA PRO A 22 -23.08 -27.64 16.83
C PRO A 22 -23.29 -27.28 15.37
N LEU A 23 -24.36 -26.55 15.03
CA LEU A 23 -24.60 -26.11 13.65
C LEU A 23 -23.44 -25.23 13.12
N PHE A 24 -22.71 -24.55 14.01
CA PHE A 24 -21.45 -23.84 13.74
C PHE A 24 -20.25 -24.74 13.36
N ASN A 25 -20.44 -26.06 13.33
CA ASN A 25 -19.44 -27.05 12.93
C ASN A 25 -19.94 -27.91 11.76
N LEU A 26 -21.12 -27.61 11.20
CA LEU A 26 -21.68 -28.29 10.03
C LEU A 26 -21.58 -27.38 8.80
N ALA A 27 -21.20 -27.96 7.67
CA ALA A 27 -21.17 -27.30 6.37
C ALA A 27 -22.59 -27.34 5.75
N ILE A 28 -23.28 -26.20 5.69
CA ILE A 28 -24.72 -26.12 5.32
C ILE A 28 -24.87 -25.51 3.92
N PRO A 29 -25.51 -26.19 2.93
CA PRO A 29 -25.77 -25.63 1.60
C PRO A 29 -26.56 -24.32 1.62
N GLY A 30 -26.10 -23.33 0.87
CA GLY A 30 -26.67 -21.98 0.82
C GLY A 30 -26.84 -21.42 -0.59
N SER A 31 -27.72 -20.43 -0.72
CA SER A 31 -27.83 -19.55 -1.89
C SER A 31 -27.20 -18.19 -1.58
N HIS A 32 -26.35 -17.71 -2.47
CA HIS A 32 -25.87 -16.33 -2.49
C HIS A 32 -26.76 -15.48 -3.40
N ASP A 33 -26.91 -14.20 -3.09
CA ASP A 33 -27.81 -13.28 -3.78
C ASP A 33 -29.21 -13.90 -3.98
N SER A 34 -29.79 -14.47 -2.92
CA SER A 34 -31.08 -15.16 -3.00
C SER A 34 -32.16 -14.22 -3.55
N MET A 35 -33.13 -14.79 -4.28
CA MET A 35 -34.17 -14.09 -5.07
C MET A 35 -33.74 -13.45 -6.40
N SER A 36 -32.48 -13.59 -6.80
CA SER A 36 -32.01 -13.06 -8.09
C SER A 36 -32.65 -13.67 -9.36
N TYR A 37 -33.35 -14.80 -9.26
CA TYR A 37 -34.16 -15.37 -10.36
C TYR A 37 -35.36 -14.46 -10.73
N ASP A 38 -35.98 -13.80 -9.75
CA ASP A 38 -37.19 -13.00 -9.92
C ASP A 38 -36.95 -11.50 -10.13
N LEU A 39 -35.73 -11.13 -10.55
CA LEU A 39 -35.42 -9.74 -10.88
C LEU A 39 -36.34 -9.20 -11.98
N ASP A 40 -36.96 -8.06 -11.69
CA ASP A 40 -37.85 -7.40 -12.62
C ASP A 40 -37.07 -6.50 -13.58
N LYS A 41 -36.90 -6.99 -14.81
CA LYS A 41 -36.38 -6.26 -15.97
C LYS A 41 -37.05 -4.89 -16.22
N ASN A 42 -38.27 -4.67 -15.70
CA ASN A 42 -39.00 -3.42 -15.85
C ASN A 42 -38.79 -2.44 -14.68
N SER A 43 -38.25 -2.89 -13.55
CA SER A 43 -37.94 -2.02 -12.40
C SER A 43 -36.77 -1.07 -12.70
N SER A 44 -36.58 -0.05 -11.86
CA SER A 44 -35.39 0.81 -11.90
C SER A 44 -34.16 0.07 -11.38
N ILE A 45 -32.99 0.44 -11.90
CA ILE A 45 -31.70 -0.03 -11.41
C ILE A 45 -31.49 0.58 -10.02
N ILE A 46 -31.26 -0.27 -9.02
CA ILE A 46 -30.95 0.12 -7.65
C ILE A 46 -29.44 0.01 -7.37
N GLU A 47 -28.71 -0.86 -8.07
CA GLU A 47 -27.25 -0.99 -8.00
C GLU A 47 -26.67 -1.48 -9.34
N PRO A 48 -25.38 -1.24 -9.65
CA PRO A 48 -24.47 -0.31 -8.97
C PRO A 48 -24.89 1.15 -9.20
N ASP A 49 -24.46 2.06 -8.32
CA ASP A 49 -24.88 3.47 -8.32
C ASP A 49 -24.64 4.18 -9.67
N GLY A 50 -23.49 3.92 -10.32
CA GLY A 50 -23.15 4.48 -11.63
C GLY A 50 -24.14 4.14 -12.76
N LEU A 51 -24.93 3.06 -12.62
CA LEU A 51 -25.93 2.65 -13.60
C LEU A 51 -27.36 3.14 -13.29
N LYS A 52 -27.62 3.70 -12.09
CA LYS A 52 -28.95 4.24 -11.72
C LYS A 52 -29.49 5.23 -12.75
N LYS A 53 -28.64 6.14 -13.23
CA LYS A 53 -28.97 7.15 -14.25
C LYS A 53 -29.47 6.56 -15.57
N PHE A 54 -29.07 5.33 -15.89
CA PHE A 54 -29.47 4.62 -17.10
C PHE A 54 -30.73 3.75 -16.92
N SER A 55 -31.42 3.78 -15.76
CA SER A 55 -32.65 3.01 -15.50
C SER A 55 -33.75 3.17 -16.55
N LYS A 56 -33.81 4.30 -17.26
CA LYS A 56 -34.77 4.52 -18.35
C LYS A 56 -34.51 3.60 -19.55
N LEU A 57 -33.26 3.21 -19.80
CA LEU A 57 -32.85 2.37 -20.93
C LEU A 57 -33.22 0.89 -20.70
N CYS A 58 -34.11 0.36 -21.54
CA CYS A 58 -34.55 -1.04 -21.48
C CYS A 58 -33.42 -2.04 -21.77
N CYS A 59 -32.47 -1.70 -22.64
CA CYS A 59 -31.30 -2.53 -22.91
C CYS A 59 -30.39 -2.70 -21.68
N VAL A 60 -30.10 -1.60 -20.96
CA VAL A 60 -29.24 -1.64 -19.75
C VAL A 60 -29.90 -2.47 -18.65
N ARG A 61 -31.21 -2.34 -18.42
CA ARG A 61 -31.94 -3.19 -17.45
C ARG A 61 -31.89 -4.67 -17.80
N LYS A 62 -31.94 -5.05 -19.08
CA LYS A 62 -31.77 -6.46 -19.50
C LYS A 62 -30.36 -6.98 -19.23
N ILE A 63 -29.35 -6.13 -19.37
CA ILE A 63 -27.94 -6.46 -19.09
C ILE A 63 -27.72 -6.61 -17.58
N VAL A 64 -28.13 -5.63 -16.77
CA VAL A 64 -28.04 -5.68 -15.30
C VAL A 64 -28.77 -6.91 -14.75
N ARG A 65 -29.98 -7.24 -15.27
CA ARG A 65 -30.67 -8.49 -14.90
C ARG A 65 -29.80 -9.73 -15.15
N ARG A 66 -29.15 -9.82 -16.31
CA ARG A 66 -28.33 -10.99 -16.66
C ARG A 66 -27.07 -11.11 -15.79
N TRP A 67 -26.50 -9.99 -15.34
CA TRP A 67 -25.35 -10.00 -14.44
C TRP A 67 -25.74 -10.32 -12.99
N ALA A 68 -26.90 -9.82 -12.53
CA ALA A 68 -27.32 -9.94 -11.15
C ALA A 68 -28.17 -11.18 -10.86
N THR A 69 -28.74 -11.84 -11.88
CA THR A 69 -29.35 -13.17 -11.74
C THR A 69 -28.23 -14.20 -11.51
N THR A 70 -28.15 -14.70 -10.26
CA THR A 70 -27.17 -15.70 -9.78
C THR A 70 -27.68 -17.14 -9.71
N GLN A 71 -28.98 -17.33 -9.95
CA GLN A 71 -29.64 -18.62 -10.07
C GLN A 71 -30.92 -18.47 -10.90
N ASP A 72 -31.31 -19.51 -11.63
CA ASP A 72 -32.58 -19.51 -12.39
C ASP A 72 -33.75 -20.13 -11.61
N GLU A 73 -33.47 -20.90 -10.55
CA GLU A 73 -34.48 -21.67 -9.83
C GLU A 73 -35.09 -20.93 -8.64
N ASN A 74 -36.41 -21.13 -8.44
CA ASN A 74 -37.14 -20.48 -7.35
C ASN A 74 -36.80 -21.08 -5.97
N ILE A 75 -37.09 -20.33 -4.90
CA ILE A 75 -36.73 -20.74 -3.52
C ILE A 75 -37.31 -22.12 -3.16
N THR A 76 -38.55 -22.45 -3.54
CA THR A 76 -39.15 -23.77 -3.28
C THR A 76 -38.36 -24.91 -3.93
N LYS A 77 -37.86 -24.71 -5.16
CA LYS A 77 -36.98 -25.69 -5.82
C LYS A 77 -35.60 -25.76 -5.15
N GLN A 78 -35.03 -24.63 -4.74
CA GLN A 78 -33.75 -24.61 -4.02
C GLN A 78 -33.85 -25.35 -2.66
N LEU A 79 -34.94 -25.13 -1.92
CA LEU A 79 -35.26 -25.85 -0.69
C LEU A 79 -35.38 -27.36 -0.95
N ASN A 80 -36.09 -27.77 -1.99
CA ASN A 80 -36.20 -29.19 -2.39
C ASN A 80 -34.87 -29.79 -2.88
N ALA A 81 -33.94 -28.96 -3.40
CA ALA A 81 -32.58 -29.35 -3.77
C ALA A 81 -31.59 -29.35 -2.59
N GLY A 82 -32.05 -29.08 -1.36
CA GLY A 82 -31.26 -29.16 -0.14
C GLY A 82 -30.65 -27.85 0.35
N VAL A 83 -30.92 -26.71 -0.28
CA VAL A 83 -30.47 -25.39 0.20
C VAL A 83 -31.18 -25.05 1.52
N ARG A 84 -30.42 -24.59 2.51
CA ARG A 84 -30.90 -24.26 3.87
C ARG A 84 -30.52 -22.87 4.34
N TYR A 85 -29.55 -22.22 3.72
CA TYR A 85 -29.20 -20.81 3.97
C TYR A 85 -29.60 -19.90 2.80
N PHE A 86 -30.12 -18.70 3.10
CA PHE A 86 -30.48 -17.70 2.09
C PHE A 86 -30.02 -16.27 2.48
N ASP A 87 -29.25 -15.61 1.61
CA ASP A 87 -28.91 -14.17 1.72
C ASP A 87 -30.01 -13.31 1.09
N LEU A 88 -30.78 -12.62 1.93
CA LEU A 88 -32.00 -11.91 1.57
C LEU A 88 -31.83 -10.40 1.75
N ARG A 89 -31.33 -9.73 0.71
CA ARG A 89 -31.15 -8.27 0.68
C ARG A 89 -32.48 -7.55 0.48
N ILE A 90 -32.83 -6.65 1.39
CA ILE A 90 -34.16 -6.02 1.45
C ILE A 90 -34.15 -4.59 0.93
N ALA A 91 -35.13 -4.20 0.11
CA ALA A 91 -35.29 -2.83 -0.35
C ALA A 91 -36.75 -2.34 -0.43
N ARG A 92 -36.92 -1.03 -0.25
CA ARG A 92 -38.15 -0.30 -0.56
C ARG A 92 -38.09 0.25 -1.99
N LYS A 93 -39.18 0.13 -2.75
CA LYS A 93 -39.35 0.78 -4.06
C LYS A 93 -39.84 2.22 -3.83
N PRO A 94 -39.18 3.27 -4.35
CA PRO A 94 -39.53 4.67 -4.08
C PRO A 94 -40.98 5.07 -4.36
N ASN A 95 -41.66 4.39 -5.30
CA ASN A 95 -43.00 4.75 -5.78
C ASN A 95 -44.05 3.62 -5.63
N ASP A 96 -43.87 2.64 -4.73
CA ASP A 96 -44.94 1.64 -4.52
C ASP A 96 -46.12 2.25 -3.73
N PRO A 97 -47.38 2.10 -4.18
CA PRO A 97 -48.55 2.65 -3.51
C PRO A 97 -48.84 2.03 -2.14
N LYS A 98 -48.24 0.88 -1.78
CA LYS A 98 -48.35 0.31 -0.42
C LYS A 98 -47.13 0.74 0.42
N PRO A 99 -47.31 1.55 1.48
CA PRO A 99 -46.20 2.18 2.19
C PRO A 99 -45.25 1.18 2.87
N THR A 100 -45.78 0.06 3.38
CA THR A 100 -45.01 -1.00 4.07
C THR A 100 -44.51 -2.11 3.16
N ARG A 101 -44.81 -2.10 1.85
CA ARG A 101 -44.41 -3.21 0.96
C ARG A 101 -42.92 -3.17 0.66
N LEU A 102 -42.23 -4.24 1.04
CA LEU A 102 -40.80 -4.45 0.82
C LEU A 102 -40.56 -5.46 -0.30
N TYR A 103 -39.41 -5.34 -0.97
CA TYR A 103 -38.95 -6.20 -2.05
C TYR A 103 -37.54 -6.71 -1.75
N PHE A 104 -37.09 -7.70 -2.50
CA PHE A 104 -35.66 -8.02 -2.56
C PHE A 104 -35.01 -7.28 -3.72
N TYR A 105 -33.69 -7.22 -3.74
CA TYR A 105 -32.96 -6.63 -4.84
C TYR A 105 -31.57 -7.22 -5.05
N HIS A 106 -31.16 -7.29 -6.31
CA HIS A 106 -29.79 -7.52 -6.78
C HIS A 106 -29.64 -6.78 -8.10
N GLY A 107 -29.07 -5.58 -8.07
CA GLY A 107 -29.00 -4.62 -9.19
C GLY A 107 -30.34 -4.03 -9.67
N LEU A 108 -31.39 -4.85 -9.73
CA LEU A 108 -32.80 -4.53 -9.95
C LEU A 108 -33.62 -4.97 -8.74
N TYR A 109 -34.87 -4.56 -8.66
CA TYR A 109 -35.82 -5.09 -7.67
C TYR A 109 -36.49 -6.39 -8.15
N THR A 110 -36.95 -7.23 -7.23
CA THR A 110 -37.81 -8.38 -7.55
C THR A 110 -39.24 -8.00 -7.94
N ARG A 111 -39.98 -8.94 -8.56
CA ARG A 111 -41.45 -8.84 -8.73
C ARG A 111 -42.19 -9.22 -7.47
N THR A 112 -41.72 -10.29 -6.82
CA THR A 112 -42.26 -10.87 -5.58
C THR A 112 -41.86 -9.99 -4.39
N ASP A 113 -42.83 -9.67 -3.52
CA ASP A 113 -42.58 -8.94 -2.28
C ASP A 113 -42.11 -9.87 -1.14
N VAL A 114 -41.50 -9.27 -0.12
CA VAL A 114 -40.86 -10.01 0.99
C VAL A 114 -41.86 -10.85 1.77
N GLU A 115 -43.07 -10.32 1.99
CA GLU A 115 -44.12 -11.04 2.72
C GLU A 115 -44.58 -12.30 1.97
N THR A 116 -44.73 -12.21 0.65
CA THR A 116 -45.12 -13.36 -0.18
C THR A 116 -44.07 -14.46 -0.10
N LEU A 117 -42.79 -14.15 -0.29
CA LEU A 117 -41.74 -15.17 -0.23
C LEU A 117 -41.63 -15.84 1.14
N LEU A 118 -41.64 -15.04 2.21
CA LEU A 118 -41.50 -15.60 3.56
C LEU A 118 -42.66 -16.54 3.88
N ARG A 119 -43.88 -16.30 3.34
CA ARG A 119 -45.01 -17.23 3.47
C ARG A 119 -44.74 -18.56 2.75
N ASP A 120 -44.20 -18.54 1.55
CA ASP A 120 -43.81 -19.76 0.81
C ASP A 120 -42.76 -20.57 1.60
N ILE A 121 -41.74 -19.89 2.13
CA ILE A 121 -40.71 -20.49 3.00
C ILE A 121 -41.34 -21.08 4.26
N ASN A 122 -42.26 -20.37 4.92
CA ASN A 122 -42.95 -20.89 6.11
C ASN A 122 -43.81 -22.13 5.78
N THR A 123 -44.57 -22.11 4.69
CA THR A 123 -45.38 -23.26 4.24
C THR A 123 -44.53 -24.47 3.85
N TRP A 124 -43.29 -24.25 3.40
CA TRP A 124 -42.30 -25.33 3.24
C TRP A 124 -41.80 -25.82 4.61
N ALA A 125 -41.40 -24.92 5.51
CA ALA A 125 -40.91 -25.26 6.86
C ALA A 125 -41.95 -26.00 7.72
N ASP A 126 -43.26 -25.77 7.51
CA ASP A 126 -44.35 -26.52 8.13
C ASP A 126 -44.40 -27.99 7.68
N LYS A 127 -43.97 -28.30 6.44
CA LYS A 127 -43.94 -29.67 5.90
C LYS A 127 -42.65 -30.41 6.25
N HIS A 128 -41.58 -29.67 6.53
CA HIS A 128 -40.24 -30.18 6.79
C HIS A 128 -39.74 -29.77 8.20
N PRO A 129 -40.40 -30.21 9.28
CA PRO A 129 -40.15 -29.72 10.65
C PRO A 129 -38.76 -30.10 11.22
N LYS A 130 -38.03 -31.02 10.56
CA LYS A 130 -36.66 -31.40 10.92
C LYS A 130 -35.57 -30.70 10.09
N GLU A 131 -35.95 -29.89 9.10
CA GLU A 131 -35.00 -29.18 8.25
C GLU A 131 -34.79 -27.76 8.77
N ILE A 132 -33.58 -27.46 9.24
CA ILE A 132 -33.26 -26.17 9.84
C ILE A 132 -32.93 -25.15 8.75
N LEU A 133 -33.72 -24.08 8.67
CA LEU A 133 -33.53 -22.97 7.75
C LEU A 133 -32.79 -21.81 8.42
N ILE A 134 -31.89 -21.16 7.69
CA ILE A 134 -31.17 -19.96 8.12
C ILE A 134 -31.48 -18.84 7.12
N LEU A 135 -32.22 -17.83 7.58
CA LEU A 135 -32.64 -16.68 6.78
C LEU A 135 -31.84 -15.45 7.22
N ALA A 136 -30.97 -14.92 6.36
CA ALA A 136 -30.17 -13.74 6.65
C ALA A 136 -30.76 -12.51 5.96
N LEU A 137 -31.42 -11.64 6.73
CA LEU A 137 -32.03 -10.41 6.22
C LEU A 137 -31.06 -9.24 6.39
N SER A 138 -30.63 -8.68 5.27
CA SER A 138 -29.45 -7.82 5.19
C SER A 138 -29.66 -6.60 4.26
N HIS A 139 -28.70 -5.67 4.27
CA HIS A 139 -28.55 -4.58 3.29
C HIS A 139 -29.83 -3.76 2.99
N PHE A 140 -30.51 -3.26 4.03
CA PHE A 140 -31.78 -2.54 3.92
C PHE A 140 -31.68 -1.20 3.13
N LYS A 141 -32.11 -1.17 1.85
CA LYS A 141 -32.08 0.03 0.99
C LYS A 141 -33.44 0.75 0.88
N GLY A 142 -33.42 2.08 0.83
CA GLY A 142 -34.65 2.90 0.72
C GLY A 142 -35.45 2.99 2.02
N PHE A 143 -34.80 2.74 3.16
CA PHE A 143 -35.34 2.96 4.50
C PHE A 143 -34.95 4.37 4.96
N ASP A 144 -35.62 5.39 4.42
CA ASP A 144 -35.27 6.80 4.65
C ASP A 144 -35.46 7.21 6.11
N ARG A 145 -34.59 8.10 6.64
CA ARG A 145 -34.52 8.52 8.06
C ARG A 145 -35.85 8.86 8.74
N LYS A 146 -36.89 9.28 8.01
CA LYS A 146 -38.23 9.61 8.56
C LYS A 146 -39.12 8.38 8.82
N ASN A 147 -38.99 7.32 8.03
CA ASN A 147 -39.87 6.14 8.05
C ASN A 147 -39.11 4.82 8.33
N GLN A 148 -37.79 4.89 8.45
CA GLN A 148 -36.88 3.77 8.67
C GLN A 148 -37.35 2.84 9.80
N GLN A 149 -37.65 3.42 10.97
CA GLN A 149 -38.07 2.66 12.16
C GLN A 149 -39.38 1.86 11.92
N ASP A 150 -40.36 2.45 11.26
CA ASP A 150 -41.67 1.82 11.03
C ASP A 150 -41.60 0.66 10.05
N LEU A 151 -40.76 0.76 9.01
CA LEU A 151 -40.53 -0.33 8.06
C LEU A 151 -39.84 -1.53 8.72
N HIS A 152 -38.86 -1.29 9.61
CA HIS A 152 -38.25 -2.35 10.40
C HIS A 152 -39.25 -2.97 11.39
N ASN A 153 -40.00 -2.14 12.13
CA ASN A 153 -41.04 -2.60 13.05
C ASN A 153 -42.10 -3.48 12.35
N HIS A 154 -42.58 -3.05 11.17
CA HIS A 154 -43.54 -3.81 10.36
C HIS A 154 -42.98 -5.17 9.95
N LEU A 155 -41.78 -5.21 9.38
CA LEU A 155 -41.16 -6.45 8.92
C LEU A 155 -40.86 -7.41 10.09
N ILE A 156 -40.38 -6.89 11.22
CA ILE A 156 -40.12 -7.68 12.44
C ILE A 156 -41.42 -8.25 13.01
N HIS A 157 -42.49 -7.45 13.08
CA HIS A 157 -43.81 -7.92 13.52
C HIS A 157 -44.37 -9.01 12.59
N PHE A 158 -44.26 -8.80 11.26
CA PHE A 158 -44.66 -9.77 10.26
C PHE A 158 -43.93 -11.11 10.41
N ILE A 159 -42.59 -11.08 10.52
CA ILE A 159 -41.75 -12.27 10.71
C ILE A 159 -42.17 -13.04 11.97
N LYS A 160 -42.37 -12.33 13.09
CA LYS A 160 -42.83 -12.93 14.35
C LYS A 160 -44.21 -13.57 14.22
N SER A 161 -45.15 -12.89 13.58
CA SER A 161 -46.50 -13.42 13.33
C SER A 161 -46.50 -14.64 12.40
N LEU A 162 -45.52 -14.75 11.49
CA LEU A 162 -45.50 -15.78 10.47
C LEU A 162 -44.78 -17.06 10.94
N PHE A 163 -43.55 -16.93 11.43
CA PHE A 163 -42.75 -18.07 11.86
C PHE A 163 -43.04 -18.45 13.32
N GLY A 164 -43.33 -17.47 14.18
CA GLY A 164 -43.76 -17.68 15.57
C GLY A 164 -42.90 -18.69 16.32
N ASN A 165 -43.52 -19.78 16.76
CA ASN A 165 -42.88 -20.85 17.54
C ASN A 165 -41.76 -21.61 16.78
N LYS A 166 -41.65 -21.47 15.44
CA LYS A 166 -40.55 -22.06 14.66
C LYS A 166 -39.21 -21.34 14.86
N LEU A 167 -39.25 -20.07 15.30
CA LEU A 167 -38.06 -19.25 15.46
C LEU A 167 -37.18 -19.79 16.60
N LEU A 168 -35.91 -20.03 16.30
CA LEU A 168 -34.89 -20.36 17.28
C LEU A 168 -34.28 -19.06 17.84
N PRO A 169 -34.52 -18.72 19.12
CA PRO A 169 -33.85 -17.59 19.77
C PRO A 169 -32.33 -17.79 19.77
N ARG A 170 -31.57 -16.71 19.96
CA ARG A 170 -30.10 -16.80 19.97
C ARG A 170 -29.62 -17.80 21.01
N LYS A 171 -28.85 -18.81 20.58
CA LYS A 171 -28.20 -19.80 21.44
C LYS A 171 -26.70 -19.87 21.17
N ASP A 172 -25.94 -20.21 22.20
CA ASP A 172 -24.48 -20.22 22.15
C ASP A 172 -23.88 -21.39 21.36
N SER A 173 -24.64 -22.47 21.17
CA SER A 173 -24.23 -23.67 20.43
C SER A 173 -25.44 -24.56 20.09
N PRO A 174 -26.37 -24.12 19.22
CA PRO A 174 -27.49 -24.96 18.80
C PRO A 174 -26.99 -26.17 18.00
N THR A 175 -27.63 -27.32 18.18
CA THR A 175 -27.43 -28.57 17.42
C THR A 175 -28.72 -28.93 16.68
N LEU A 176 -28.65 -29.81 15.68
CA LEU A 176 -29.86 -30.33 15.01
C LEU A 176 -30.84 -30.92 16.05
N LYS A 177 -30.34 -31.76 16.96
CA LYS A 177 -31.15 -32.37 18.02
C LYS A 177 -31.81 -31.32 18.90
N SER A 178 -31.09 -30.30 19.38
CA SER A 178 -31.68 -29.28 20.26
C SER A 178 -32.80 -28.50 19.58
N CYS A 179 -32.65 -28.22 18.28
CA CYS A 179 -33.68 -27.54 17.50
C CYS A 179 -34.95 -28.40 17.37
N TRP A 180 -34.78 -29.70 17.07
CA TRP A 180 -35.89 -30.65 16.97
C TRP A 180 -36.59 -30.91 18.31
N ASP A 181 -35.84 -31.04 19.41
CA ASP A 181 -36.38 -31.22 20.76
C ASP A 181 -37.28 -30.03 21.18
N GLU A 182 -36.95 -28.82 20.70
CA GLU A 182 -37.74 -27.60 20.93
C GLU A 182 -38.85 -27.36 19.90
N GLY A 183 -38.96 -28.17 18.84
CA GLY A 183 -39.89 -27.96 17.73
C GLY A 183 -39.58 -26.73 16.87
N LYS A 184 -38.32 -26.28 16.83
CA LYS A 184 -37.86 -25.06 16.15
C LYS A 184 -37.02 -25.40 14.93
N ASN A 185 -37.32 -24.80 13.79
CA ASN A 185 -36.62 -25.06 12.53
C ASN A 185 -36.28 -23.82 11.70
N VAL A 186 -36.43 -22.61 12.24
CA VAL A 186 -36.04 -21.37 11.55
C VAL A 186 -35.12 -20.52 12.43
N ILE A 187 -33.91 -20.29 11.96
CA ILE A 187 -32.96 -19.28 12.47
C ILE A 187 -33.07 -18.07 11.57
N LEU A 188 -33.31 -16.89 12.15
CA LEU A 188 -33.40 -15.65 11.39
C LEU A 188 -32.41 -14.62 11.91
N SER A 189 -31.52 -14.17 11.04
CA SER A 189 -30.56 -13.08 11.28
C SER A 189 -31.11 -11.79 10.69
N TYR A 190 -30.94 -10.68 11.42
CA TYR A 190 -31.46 -9.37 11.03
C TYR A 190 -30.37 -8.30 11.23
N ASP A 191 -29.82 -7.79 10.12
CA ASP A 191 -28.66 -6.89 10.13
C ASP A 191 -29.08 -5.41 10.25
N TYR A 192 -29.70 -5.04 11.38
CA TYR A 192 -30.07 -3.66 11.69
C TYR A 192 -30.09 -3.38 13.21
N PRO A 193 -29.43 -2.31 13.70
CA PRO A 193 -29.32 -2.03 15.14
C PRO A 193 -30.57 -1.37 15.72
N VAL A 194 -31.63 -2.16 15.95
CA VAL A 194 -32.79 -1.76 16.78
C VAL A 194 -33.10 -2.84 17.80
N GLY A 195 -32.91 -2.49 19.07
CA GLY A 195 -33.36 -3.26 20.23
C GLY A 195 -32.73 -4.64 20.40
N GLN A 196 -32.92 -5.24 21.57
CA GLN A 196 -32.74 -6.68 21.73
C GLN A 196 -34.06 -7.36 21.36
N HIS A 197 -34.08 -8.01 20.20
CA HIS A 197 -35.10 -8.98 19.82
C HIS A 197 -34.54 -10.38 20.10
N PRO A 198 -34.72 -10.96 21.30
CA PRO A 198 -34.03 -12.19 21.71
C PRO A 198 -34.37 -13.41 20.84
N GLU A 199 -35.57 -13.41 20.24
CA GLU A 199 -36.03 -14.35 19.22
C GLU A 199 -35.34 -14.24 17.85
N MET A 200 -34.54 -13.20 17.61
CA MET A 200 -33.77 -12.99 16.37
C MET A 200 -32.27 -12.99 16.64
N TRP A 201 -31.51 -13.36 15.62
CA TRP A 201 -30.05 -13.38 15.65
C TRP A 201 -29.53 -12.04 15.12
N GLY A 202 -28.43 -11.55 15.69
CA GLY A 202 -27.63 -10.49 15.06
C GLY A 202 -27.01 -10.99 13.75
N ARG A 203 -26.24 -10.15 13.06
CA ARG A 203 -25.56 -10.50 11.80
C ARG A 203 -24.77 -11.80 11.95
N ILE A 204 -25.15 -12.82 11.19
CA ILE A 204 -24.45 -14.10 11.12
C ILE A 204 -23.23 -13.94 10.22
N GLN A 205 -22.06 -14.35 10.70
CA GLN A 205 -20.86 -14.52 9.87
C GLN A 205 -20.93 -15.87 9.14
N TYR A 206 -20.55 -15.87 7.87
CA TYR A 206 -20.53 -17.02 6.96
C TYR A 206 -19.29 -17.00 6.05
N PHE A 207 -18.91 -18.15 5.50
CA PHE A 207 -17.71 -18.34 4.68
C PHE A 207 -18.05 -19.01 3.35
N TYR A 208 -17.76 -18.37 2.21
CA TYR A 208 -18.15 -18.87 0.90
C TYR A 208 -17.05 -19.64 0.16
N GLY A 209 -17.44 -20.80 -0.39
CA GLY A 209 -16.74 -21.47 -1.48
C GLY A 209 -17.15 -20.89 -2.83
N ASN A 210 -16.69 -19.69 -3.19
CA ASN A 210 -17.02 -19.06 -4.47
C ASN A 210 -16.37 -19.85 -5.63
N SER A 211 -17.08 -20.85 -6.16
CA SER A 211 -16.74 -21.67 -7.34
C SER A 211 -17.93 -22.51 -7.80
N MET A 212 -17.90 -22.92 -9.06
CA MET A 212 -18.79 -23.95 -9.65
C MET A 212 -18.21 -25.36 -9.57
N ASP A 213 -16.90 -25.49 -9.35
CA ASP A 213 -16.21 -26.77 -9.23
C ASP A 213 -16.38 -27.36 -7.82
N PRO A 214 -16.98 -28.57 -7.67
CA PRO A 214 -17.13 -29.22 -6.37
C PRO A 214 -15.82 -29.39 -5.59
N ILE A 215 -14.70 -29.64 -6.27
CA ILE A 215 -13.39 -29.84 -5.64
C ILE A 215 -12.88 -28.53 -5.02
N THR A 216 -13.02 -27.41 -5.73
CA THR A 216 -12.71 -26.07 -5.23
C THR A 216 -13.61 -25.69 -4.06
N VAL A 217 -14.90 -26.03 -4.11
CA VAL A 217 -15.84 -25.80 -3.00
C VAL A 217 -15.43 -26.59 -1.77
N GLU A 218 -15.18 -27.91 -1.92
CA GLU A 218 -14.71 -28.80 -0.86
C GLU A 218 -13.39 -28.32 -0.25
N SER A 219 -12.39 -28.02 -1.08
CA SER A 219 -11.07 -27.53 -0.65
C SER A 219 -11.17 -26.22 0.16
N LYS A 220 -11.94 -25.23 -0.32
CA LYS A 220 -12.17 -23.98 0.43
C LYS A 220 -12.85 -24.25 1.78
N LEU A 221 -13.85 -25.14 1.82
CA LEU A 221 -14.56 -25.48 3.05
C LEU A 221 -13.66 -26.19 4.07
N CYS A 222 -12.85 -27.15 3.65
CA CYS A 222 -11.84 -27.79 4.51
C CYS A 222 -10.86 -26.76 5.08
N GLN A 223 -10.34 -25.85 4.23
CA GLN A 223 -9.44 -24.78 4.67
C GLN A 223 -10.10 -23.83 5.70
N TYR A 224 -11.40 -23.56 5.61
CA TYR A 224 -12.12 -22.79 6.63
C TYR A 224 -12.32 -23.56 7.94
N LEU A 225 -12.48 -24.88 7.89
CA LEU A 225 -12.63 -25.74 9.08
C LEU A 225 -11.31 -25.91 9.86
N GLU A 226 -10.16 -25.83 9.17
CA GLU A 226 -8.82 -25.95 9.75
C GLU A 226 -8.30 -24.67 10.42
N LYS A 227 -8.89 -23.49 10.13
CA LYS A 227 -8.46 -22.21 10.73
C LYS A 227 -8.86 -22.11 12.22
N PRO A 228 -8.01 -21.56 13.11
CA PRO A 228 -8.38 -21.29 14.50
C PRO A 228 -9.55 -20.28 14.54
N LYS A 229 -10.67 -20.71 15.11
CA LYS A 229 -11.98 -20.06 14.92
C LYS A 229 -12.14 -18.76 15.72
N PRO A 230 -12.54 -17.62 15.10
CA PRO A 230 -13.27 -16.58 15.81
C PRO A 230 -14.68 -17.09 16.22
N MET A 231 -15.31 -16.44 17.20
CA MET A 231 -16.52 -16.97 17.85
C MET A 231 -17.76 -17.09 16.95
N LYS A 232 -18.40 -18.26 16.97
CA LYS A 232 -19.86 -18.48 16.76
C LYS A 232 -20.47 -18.00 15.41
N GLY A 233 -19.78 -18.23 14.28
CA GLY A 233 -20.35 -18.12 12.92
C GLY A 233 -20.88 -19.45 12.37
N PHE A 234 -21.77 -19.43 11.36
CA PHE A 234 -22.25 -20.64 10.67
C PHE A 234 -21.43 -20.91 9.40
N PHE A 235 -21.09 -22.17 9.11
CA PHE A 235 -20.39 -22.53 7.88
C PHE A 235 -21.42 -22.78 6.76
N VAL A 236 -21.42 -21.91 5.76
CA VAL A 236 -22.44 -21.90 4.69
C VAL A 236 -21.81 -22.15 3.33
N CYS A 237 -22.09 -23.31 2.75
CA CYS A 237 -21.65 -23.72 1.42
C CYS A 237 -22.53 -23.04 0.36
N GLY A 238 -22.31 -21.74 0.12
CA GLY A 238 -22.97 -21.02 -0.97
C GLY A 238 -22.50 -21.51 -2.33
N LEU A 239 -23.41 -22.08 -3.13
CA LEU A 239 -23.16 -22.32 -4.56
C LEU A 239 -23.41 -21.03 -5.34
N ASN A 240 -22.37 -20.46 -5.95
CA ASN A 240 -22.51 -19.34 -6.87
C ASN A 240 -22.60 -19.88 -8.31
N LEU A 241 -23.82 -19.99 -8.84
CA LEU A 241 -24.06 -20.66 -10.12
C LEU A 241 -23.73 -19.81 -11.37
N THR A 242 -23.08 -18.64 -11.22
CA THR A 242 -23.05 -17.61 -12.29
C THR A 242 -21.74 -16.88 -12.54
N LEU A 243 -20.63 -17.40 -12.02
CA LEU A 243 -19.37 -17.18 -12.75
C LEU A 243 -19.53 -17.86 -14.12
N PRO A 244 -19.40 -17.14 -15.25
CA PRO A 244 -19.29 -17.81 -16.54
C PRO A 244 -18.05 -18.69 -16.49
N GLU A 245 -18.11 -19.92 -17.04
CA GLU A 245 -16.92 -20.78 -17.21
C GLU A 245 -15.76 -20.06 -17.92
N ASP A 246 -16.08 -18.99 -18.67
CA ASP A 246 -15.13 -18.11 -19.30
C ASP A 246 -15.16 -16.68 -18.75
N ALA A 247 -14.23 -16.38 -17.83
CA ALA A 247 -13.98 -15.03 -17.31
C ALA A 247 -13.66 -13.99 -18.41
N ARG A 248 -13.25 -14.42 -19.62
CA ARG A 248 -13.06 -13.52 -20.77
C ARG A 248 -14.39 -12.94 -21.25
N ILE A 249 -15.53 -13.62 -21.06
CA ILE A 249 -16.86 -13.09 -21.42
C ILE A 249 -17.21 -11.91 -20.50
N LEU A 250 -16.91 -12.01 -19.20
CA LEU A 250 -17.12 -10.91 -18.26
C LEU A 250 -16.22 -9.71 -18.62
N LYS A 251 -14.92 -9.93 -18.87
CA LYS A 251 -13.98 -8.90 -19.35
C LYS A 251 -14.38 -8.31 -20.71
N TYR A 252 -14.96 -9.09 -21.62
CA TYR A 252 -15.42 -8.63 -22.94
C TYR A 252 -16.72 -7.81 -22.85
N ILE A 253 -17.61 -8.14 -21.90
CA ILE A 253 -18.87 -7.44 -21.68
C ILE A 253 -18.68 -6.15 -20.87
N ILE A 254 -17.76 -6.13 -19.89
CA ILE A 254 -17.35 -4.88 -19.23
C ILE A 254 -16.71 -3.94 -20.27
N ARG A 255 -15.78 -4.44 -21.09
CA ARG A 255 -15.24 -3.68 -22.25
C ARG A 255 -16.31 -3.18 -23.22
N LEU A 256 -17.45 -3.87 -23.38
CA LEU A 256 -18.58 -3.42 -24.21
C LEU A 256 -19.39 -2.28 -23.56
N CYS A 257 -19.39 -2.18 -22.23
CA CYS A 257 -19.96 -1.04 -21.52
C CYS A 257 -19.04 0.18 -21.62
N ASP A 258 -17.72 -0.01 -21.49
CA ASP A 258 -16.72 1.04 -21.71
C ASP A 258 -16.71 1.53 -23.18
N ASN A 259 -17.04 0.64 -24.14
CA ASN A 259 -17.04 0.93 -25.58
C ASN A 259 -18.43 1.06 -26.22
N PHE A 260 -19.50 1.28 -25.44
CA PHE A 260 -20.85 1.33 -26.00
C PHE A 260 -21.04 2.35 -27.16
N PRO A 261 -20.40 3.54 -27.16
CA PRO A 261 -20.42 4.47 -28.30
C PRO A 261 -19.81 3.89 -29.59
N ASN A 262 -18.75 3.09 -29.47
CA ASN A 262 -18.03 2.49 -30.60
C ASN A 262 -18.80 1.36 -31.29
N VAL A 263 -19.75 0.73 -30.60
CA VAL A 263 -20.64 -0.29 -31.19
C VAL A 263 -21.69 0.36 -32.09
N VAL A 264 -22.24 1.50 -31.68
CA VAL A 264 -23.24 2.26 -32.47
C VAL A 264 -22.61 2.83 -33.74
N SER A 265 -21.38 3.36 -33.67
CA SER A 265 -20.67 3.87 -34.86
C SER A 265 -20.30 2.76 -35.86
N ARG A 266 -19.95 1.56 -35.38
CA ARG A 266 -19.66 0.39 -36.25
C ARG A 266 -20.90 -0.17 -36.93
N CYS A 267 -22.08 -0.12 -36.30
CA CYS A 267 -23.34 -0.52 -36.95
C CYS A 267 -23.75 0.42 -38.10
N HIS A 268 -23.39 1.71 -38.05
CA HIS A 268 -23.68 2.65 -39.14
C HIS A 268 -22.64 2.69 -40.27
N ARG A 269 -21.42 2.17 -40.08
CA ARG A 269 -20.39 2.13 -41.15
C ARG A 269 -20.34 0.83 -41.97
N ARG A 270 -21.16 -0.18 -41.68
CA ARG A 270 -21.27 -1.42 -42.48
C ARG A 270 -22.32 -1.38 -43.61
N ARG A 271 -22.37 -0.26 -44.34
CA ARG A 271 -22.95 -0.18 -45.69
C ARG A 271 -22.18 0.87 -46.50
N PHE A 272 -21.14 0.45 -47.22
CA PHE A 272 -20.72 0.94 -48.56
C PHE A 272 -19.32 0.36 -48.92
N ARG A 273 -19.23 -0.32 -50.08
CA ARG A 273 -18.04 -0.58 -50.97
C ARG A 273 -16.73 -1.07 -50.29
N ASN A 274 -16.14 -2.24 -50.56
CA ASN A 274 -15.91 -2.98 -51.82
C ASN A 274 -15.19 -2.15 -52.91
N THR A 275 -13.85 -2.14 -52.96
CA THR A 275 -13.01 -2.80 -54.01
C THR A 275 -11.52 -2.38 -54.01
N ALA A 276 -10.64 -3.36 -54.29
CA ALA A 276 -9.32 -3.30 -54.96
C ALA A 276 -8.10 -2.51 -54.40
N HIS A 277 -6.95 -3.19 -54.46
CA HIS A 277 -5.54 -2.73 -54.40
C HIS A 277 -4.84 -3.05 -55.75
N PRO A 278 -3.59 -2.61 -56.02
CA PRO A 278 -2.91 -1.38 -55.59
C PRO A 278 -2.55 -0.54 -56.86
N PRO A 279 -1.33 -0.41 -57.44
CA PRO A 279 0.05 -0.75 -57.06
C PRO A 279 0.91 0.47 -56.64
N SER A 280 2.24 0.30 -56.66
CA SER A 280 3.34 1.17 -56.22
C SER A 280 3.85 2.22 -57.24
N TYR A 281 4.43 3.33 -56.78
CA TYR A 281 5.58 3.99 -57.43
C TYR A 281 6.54 4.63 -56.41
N SER A 282 7.79 4.83 -56.83
CA SER A 282 8.94 5.32 -56.04
C SER A 282 9.36 6.74 -56.42
N SER A 283 10.46 7.24 -55.82
CA SER A 283 10.98 8.62 -55.82
C SER A 283 10.18 9.61 -54.95
N GLY A 284 10.78 10.54 -54.18
CA GLY A 284 12.20 10.84 -53.98
C GLY A 284 12.57 12.21 -54.52
N LEU A 285 12.54 13.25 -53.66
CA LEU A 285 13.20 14.52 -53.92
C LEU A 285 13.53 15.25 -52.60
N ARG A 286 14.74 15.81 -52.56
CA ARG A 286 15.30 16.59 -51.45
C ARG A 286 14.70 18.00 -51.47
N HIS A 287 14.55 18.62 -50.30
CA HIS A 287 14.83 20.05 -50.17
C HIS A 287 15.66 20.34 -48.92
N ARG A 288 16.76 21.07 -49.13
CA ARG A 288 17.60 21.70 -48.11
C ARG A 288 17.23 23.18 -48.07
N SER A 289 17.03 23.74 -46.88
CA SER A 289 17.22 25.17 -46.64
C SER A 289 17.59 25.39 -45.17
N GLN A 290 18.78 25.94 -45.04
CA GLN A 290 19.64 26.14 -43.87
C GLN A 290 19.12 27.19 -42.85
N PRO A 291 19.84 27.46 -41.74
CA PRO A 291 19.23 27.78 -40.45
C PRO A 291 18.98 29.27 -40.22
N VAL A 292 18.12 29.56 -39.25
CA VAL A 292 17.95 30.91 -38.69
C VAL A 292 18.82 31.06 -37.44
N HIS A 293 19.52 32.19 -37.40
CA HIS A 293 20.55 32.58 -36.45
C HIS A 293 20.21 32.35 -34.97
N CYS A 294 21.15 31.72 -34.27
CA CYS A 294 21.27 31.81 -32.82
C CYS A 294 21.70 33.24 -32.45
N PHE A 295 20.85 33.98 -31.73
CA PHE A 295 21.25 35.23 -31.08
C PHE A 295 21.80 34.92 -29.69
N SER A 296 23.11 35.09 -29.53
CA SER A 296 23.72 35.21 -28.22
C SER A 296 23.21 36.48 -27.55
N PHE A 297 22.57 36.34 -26.39
CA PHE A 297 22.42 37.41 -25.42
C PHE A 297 23.03 36.98 -24.10
N SER A 298 24.29 37.40 -23.96
CA SER A 298 24.96 37.85 -22.74
C SER A 298 24.18 37.65 -21.44
N SER A 299 24.71 36.74 -20.63
CA SER A 299 24.78 36.83 -19.16
C SER A 299 24.40 38.20 -18.56
N LEU A 300 23.17 38.32 -18.06
CA LEU A 300 22.90 39.21 -16.92
C LEU A 300 23.02 38.38 -15.65
N PHE A 301 24.19 38.46 -15.01
CA PHE A 301 24.32 38.13 -13.60
C PHE A 301 23.49 39.14 -12.81
N MET A 302 22.28 38.77 -12.37
CA MET A 302 21.68 39.45 -11.23
C MET A 302 22.41 38.98 -9.97
N SER A 303 23.22 39.88 -9.43
CA SER A 303 23.86 39.72 -8.13
C SER A 303 22.80 39.35 -7.09
N MET A 304 22.99 38.22 -6.41
CA MET A 304 22.32 37.98 -5.13
C MET A 304 22.68 39.15 -4.21
N ALA A 305 21.68 39.79 -3.60
CA ALA A 305 21.89 40.97 -2.78
C ALA A 305 22.46 40.56 -1.42
N SER A 306 23.71 40.95 -1.15
CA SER A 306 24.35 40.80 0.15
C SER A 306 23.92 41.92 1.10
N GLY A 307 23.24 41.56 2.19
CA GLY A 307 22.85 42.45 3.29
C GLY A 307 21.57 43.26 3.02
N GLY A 308 20.62 43.40 3.96
CA GLY A 308 20.54 42.82 5.30
C GLY A 308 19.91 43.80 6.28
N GLU A 309 18.81 43.42 6.93
CA GLU A 309 18.34 44.02 8.19
C GLU A 309 17.44 43.01 8.91
N GLY A 310 17.53 42.95 10.24
CA GLY A 310 17.19 41.75 10.99
C GLY A 310 15.70 41.41 11.05
N SER A 311 15.32 40.21 10.59
CA SER A 311 14.22 39.49 11.21
C SER A 311 14.62 39.13 12.64
N SER A 312 13.72 39.32 13.60
CA SER A 312 13.95 38.94 14.99
C SER A 312 14.08 37.41 15.09
N THR A 313 15.30 36.91 15.20
CA THR A 313 15.55 35.54 15.64
C THR A 313 14.86 35.32 17.00
N PRO A 314 14.19 34.18 17.22
CA PRO A 314 13.83 33.79 18.56
C PRO A 314 15.09 33.79 19.42
N THR A 315 15.06 34.41 20.59
CA THR A 315 16.19 34.32 21.53
C THR A 315 16.21 32.93 22.15
N HIS A 316 16.74 31.95 21.42
CA HIS A 316 16.92 30.57 21.88
C HIS A 316 17.77 30.59 23.16
N ARG A 317 17.28 29.94 24.22
CA ARG A 317 17.89 29.99 25.55
C ARG A 317 19.11 29.07 25.74
N GLY A 318 19.44 28.29 24.72
CA GLY A 318 20.61 27.43 24.69
C GLY A 318 20.89 26.90 23.28
N THR A 319 22.05 26.26 23.13
CA THR A 319 22.41 25.51 21.93
C THR A 319 23.08 24.23 22.42
N ASN A 320 22.53 23.08 22.04
CA ASN A 320 23.04 21.77 22.45
C ASN A 320 24.12 21.27 21.46
N ARG A 321 24.57 20.02 21.60
CA ARG A 321 25.68 19.48 20.79
C ARG A 321 25.32 19.30 19.32
N LEU A 322 24.04 19.11 18.99
CA LEU A 322 23.60 18.83 17.63
C LEU A 322 23.87 19.99 16.65
N ALA A 323 24.12 21.20 17.15
CA ALA A 323 24.56 22.35 16.35
C ALA A 323 25.90 22.17 15.61
N LYS A 324 26.60 21.05 15.83
CA LYS A 324 27.85 20.68 15.15
C LYS A 324 27.67 19.56 14.11
N GLU A 325 26.50 18.95 14.05
CA GLU A 325 26.19 17.86 13.13
C GLU A 325 25.92 18.37 11.72
N ARG A 326 25.81 17.45 10.75
CA ARG A 326 25.48 17.79 9.36
C ARG A 326 24.13 17.26 8.89
N SER A 327 23.59 16.22 9.52
CA SER A 327 22.21 15.79 9.27
C SER A 327 21.25 16.97 9.49
N PRO A 328 20.40 17.30 8.51
CA PRO A 328 19.32 18.28 8.68
C PRO A 328 18.37 17.91 9.82
N TYR A 329 18.14 16.61 10.06
CA TYR A 329 17.33 16.11 11.18
C TYR A 329 17.96 16.44 12.53
N LEU A 330 19.27 16.21 12.70
CA LEU A 330 19.95 16.51 13.97
C LEU A 330 20.04 18.03 14.20
N LEU A 331 20.35 18.80 13.15
CA LEU A 331 20.44 20.26 13.20
C LEU A 331 19.10 20.93 13.56
N GLN A 332 17.97 20.39 13.11
CA GLN A 332 16.64 20.86 13.49
C GLN A 332 16.46 20.90 15.02
N HIS A 333 17.01 19.91 15.73
CA HIS A 333 16.88 19.76 17.17
C HIS A 333 17.96 20.51 18.00
N ALA A 334 18.82 21.32 17.36
CA ALA A 334 19.98 21.94 17.98
C ALA A 334 19.67 23.02 19.04
N HIS A 335 18.45 23.57 19.03
CA HIS A 335 18.03 24.68 19.88
C HIS A 335 16.93 24.32 20.90
N ASN A 336 16.58 23.04 20.99
CA ASN A 336 15.53 22.55 21.88
C ASN A 336 16.00 22.61 23.35
N PRO A 337 15.09 22.78 24.33
CA PRO A 337 15.41 22.76 25.76
C PRO A 337 15.94 21.42 26.30
N VAL A 338 15.99 20.37 25.48
CA VAL A 338 16.63 19.08 25.80
C VAL A 338 18.16 19.18 25.55
N ASP A 339 18.98 18.74 26.52
CA ASP A 339 20.44 18.56 26.33
C ASP A 339 20.71 17.34 25.44
N TRP A 340 20.48 17.48 24.13
CA TRP A 340 20.71 16.43 23.15
C TRP A 340 22.20 16.17 22.89
N TYR A 341 22.51 14.89 22.70
CA TYR A 341 23.79 14.36 22.20
C TYR A 341 23.53 13.63 20.88
N PRO A 342 24.49 13.62 19.93
CA PRO A 342 24.50 12.65 18.85
C PRO A 342 24.77 11.24 19.39
N TRP A 343 24.53 10.21 18.58
CA TRP A 343 24.90 8.83 18.93
C TRP A 343 26.42 8.66 18.89
N GLY A 344 27.05 8.59 20.06
CA GLY A 344 28.50 8.46 20.16
C GLY A 344 29.03 8.32 21.58
N GLN A 345 30.34 8.09 21.66
CA GLN A 345 31.03 7.71 22.88
C GLN A 345 30.88 8.73 24.03
N GLU A 346 30.81 10.05 23.75
CA GLU A 346 30.57 11.08 24.77
C GLU A 346 29.28 10.83 25.55
N ALA A 347 28.18 10.51 24.85
CA ALA A 347 26.89 10.24 25.48
C ALA A 347 26.92 8.95 26.30
N PHE A 348 27.58 7.90 25.78
CA PHE A 348 27.65 6.61 26.46
C PHE A 348 28.52 6.67 27.73
N ASP A 349 29.65 7.38 27.68
CA ASP A 349 30.50 7.60 28.85
C ASP A 349 29.82 8.49 29.87
N LYS A 350 29.08 9.53 29.45
CA LYS A 350 28.23 10.31 30.36
C LYS A 350 27.18 9.44 31.05
N ALA A 351 26.49 8.58 30.31
CA ALA A 351 25.46 7.70 30.87
C ALA A 351 26.03 6.72 31.91
N ARG A 352 27.22 6.16 31.66
CA ARG A 352 27.95 5.30 32.62
C ARG A 352 28.47 6.08 33.83
N ASN A 353 29.05 7.25 33.63
CA ASN A 353 29.67 8.04 34.70
C ASN A 353 28.65 8.72 35.62
N GLU A 354 27.50 9.15 35.08
CA GLU A 354 26.38 9.71 35.87
C GLU A 354 25.37 8.66 36.32
N ASP A 355 25.54 7.40 35.89
CA ASP A 355 24.67 6.26 36.23
C ASP A 355 23.19 6.46 35.85
N LYS A 356 22.98 7.16 34.73
CA LYS A 356 21.67 7.58 34.20
C LYS A 356 21.21 6.71 33.03
N PRO A 357 19.91 6.41 32.92
CA PRO A 357 19.36 5.76 31.74
C PRO A 357 19.46 6.69 30.52
N ILE A 358 19.61 6.10 29.33
CA ILE A 358 19.61 6.82 28.07
C ILE A 358 18.18 6.93 27.56
N PHE A 359 17.79 8.11 27.08
CA PHE A 359 16.61 8.30 26.26
C PHE A 359 17.04 8.46 24.79
N LEU A 360 16.79 7.44 23.98
CA LEU A 360 17.07 7.44 22.56
C LEU A 360 15.82 7.84 21.78
N SER A 361 15.90 8.94 21.03
CA SER A 361 14.87 9.36 20.08
C SER A 361 15.40 9.24 18.65
N VAL A 362 14.69 8.46 17.82
CA VAL A 362 15.07 8.16 16.43
C VAL A 362 14.02 8.68 15.46
N GLY A 363 14.47 9.29 14.37
CA GLY A 363 13.64 9.77 13.27
C GLY A 363 14.48 10.20 12.07
N TYR A 364 13.92 11.03 11.20
CA TYR A 364 14.56 11.60 10.00
C TYR A 364 13.83 12.90 9.61
N SER A 365 14.48 13.71 8.78
CA SER A 365 14.18 15.15 8.54
C SER A 365 12.84 15.44 7.88
N THR A 366 12.29 14.52 7.08
CA THR A 366 11.07 14.73 6.30
C THR A 366 9.81 14.17 6.97
N CYS A 367 9.96 13.60 8.18
CA CYS A 367 8.90 12.90 8.89
C CYS A 367 7.95 13.84 9.63
N HIS A 368 6.73 14.05 9.13
CA HIS A 368 5.70 14.88 9.79
C HIS A 368 5.50 14.53 11.28
N TRP A 369 5.38 13.24 11.62
CA TRP A 369 5.19 12.82 13.01
C TRP A 369 6.40 13.10 13.92
N CYS A 370 7.62 13.24 13.36
CA CYS A 370 8.78 13.71 14.13
C CYS A 370 8.66 15.20 14.45
N HIS A 371 8.22 16.02 13.50
CA HIS A 371 7.96 17.45 13.68
C HIS A 371 6.85 17.70 14.70
N VAL A 372 5.76 16.93 14.65
CA VAL A 372 4.68 16.97 15.65
C VAL A 372 5.22 16.64 17.04
N MET A 373 6.02 15.58 17.19
CA MET A 373 6.58 15.20 18.50
C MET A 373 7.60 16.22 19.02
N GLU A 374 8.38 16.85 18.14
CA GLU A 374 9.23 17.98 18.52
C GLU A 374 8.42 19.14 19.08
N ARG A 375 7.52 19.71 18.27
CA ARG A 375 6.74 20.90 18.61
C ARG A 375 5.89 20.69 19.87
N GLU A 376 5.27 19.52 20.00
CA GLU A 376 4.42 19.22 21.14
C GLU A 376 5.19 18.83 22.41
N SER A 377 6.37 18.21 22.31
CA SER A 377 7.05 17.58 23.46
C SER A 377 8.51 17.97 23.68
N PHE A 378 9.33 18.14 22.63
CA PHE A 378 10.75 18.47 22.80
C PHE A 378 11.03 19.97 22.88
N GLU A 379 10.08 20.83 22.46
CA GLU A 379 10.10 22.28 22.69
C GLU A 379 9.46 22.70 24.04
N ASP A 380 8.71 21.82 24.71
CA ASP A 380 8.13 22.08 26.04
C ASP A 380 9.25 22.13 27.09
N GLU A 381 9.51 23.32 27.66
CA GLU A 381 10.54 23.58 28.69
C GLU A 381 10.40 22.68 29.94
N GLU A 382 9.18 22.26 30.32
CA GLU A 382 8.98 21.34 31.45
C GLU A 382 9.42 19.92 31.09
N ILE A 383 9.06 19.43 29.89
CA ILE A 383 9.48 18.11 29.40
C ILE A 383 10.99 18.10 29.13
N GLY A 384 11.52 19.15 28.50
CA GLY A 384 12.95 19.32 28.23
C GLY A 384 13.80 19.31 29.50
N LYS A 385 13.30 19.93 30.58
CA LYS A 385 13.94 19.85 31.90
C LYS A 385 13.87 18.45 32.51
N ILE A 386 12.71 17.78 32.48
CA ILE A 386 12.56 16.41 33.02
C ILE A 386 13.52 15.45 32.29
N LEU A 387 13.63 15.58 30.97
CA LEU A 387 14.55 14.81 30.15
C LEU A 387 16.01 15.07 30.55
N SER A 388 16.47 16.32 30.48
CA SER A 388 17.88 16.69 30.69
C SER A 388 18.39 16.45 32.11
N ASP A 389 17.55 16.62 33.12
CA ASP A 389 17.95 16.40 34.52
C ASP A 389 18.16 14.89 34.81
N ASN A 390 17.34 14.00 34.22
CA ASN A 390 17.21 12.60 34.65
C ASN A 390 17.75 11.55 33.65
N PHE A 391 17.93 11.91 32.38
CA PHE A 391 18.37 11.00 31.32
C PHE A 391 19.60 11.55 30.60
N VAL A 392 20.33 10.68 29.89
CA VAL A 392 21.20 11.13 28.80
C VAL A 392 20.40 11.03 27.50
N CYS A 393 20.08 12.18 26.91
CA CYS A 393 19.20 12.27 25.75
C CYS A 393 20.00 12.18 24.46
N ILE A 394 19.79 11.12 23.68
CA ILE A 394 20.44 10.90 22.39
C ILE A 394 19.43 11.07 21.26
N LYS A 395 19.79 11.87 20.27
CA LYS A 395 19.04 12.05 19.03
C LYS A 395 19.76 11.30 17.89
N LEU A 396 19.01 10.58 17.08
CA LEU A 396 19.55 9.72 16.02
C LEU A 396 18.79 9.95 14.70
N ASP A 397 19.51 10.28 13.64
CA ASP A 397 19.01 10.17 12.28
C ASP A 397 19.11 8.70 11.81
N ARG A 398 17.97 8.08 11.50
CA ARG A 398 17.94 6.69 11.01
C ARG A 398 18.61 6.50 9.66
N GLU A 399 18.76 7.58 8.87
CA GLU A 399 19.39 7.52 7.56
C GLU A 399 20.91 7.44 7.66
N GLU A 400 21.49 8.12 8.66
CA GLU A 400 22.91 8.02 9.01
C GLU A 400 23.23 6.70 9.73
N ARG A 401 22.33 6.22 10.61
CA ARG A 401 22.54 5.02 11.45
C ARG A 401 21.38 4.00 11.33
N PRO A 402 21.16 3.40 10.13
CA PRO A 402 20.14 2.39 9.92
C PRO A 402 20.41 1.10 10.71
N ASP A 403 21.67 0.84 11.06
CA ASP A 403 22.09 -0.28 11.91
C ASP A 403 21.55 -0.18 13.33
N VAL A 404 21.61 1.00 13.92
CA VAL A 404 21.08 1.31 15.26
C VAL A 404 19.55 1.33 15.22
N ASP A 405 18.96 1.96 14.21
CA ASP A 405 17.51 2.02 13.96
C ASP A 405 16.89 0.61 13.87
N LYS A 406 17.46 -0.28 13.05
CA LYS A 406 16.96 -1.66 12.87
C LYS A 406 16.94 -2.45 14.18
N VAL A 407 17.95 -2.33 15.04
CA VAL A 407 17.98 -3.03 16.35
C VAL A 407 16.85 -2.58 17.26
N TYR A 408 16.68 -1.27 17.41
CA TYR A 408 15.67 -0.73 18.34
C TYR A 408 14.25 -0.79 17.77
N MET A 409 14.07 -0.69 16.45
CA MET A 409 12.79 -0.96 15.79
C MET A 409 12.37 -2.42 16.00
N THR A 410 13.30 -3.38 15.89
CA THR A 410 13.04 -4.80 16.19
C THR A 410 12.58 -4.98 17.65
N PHE A 411 13.22 -4.28 18.60
CA PHE A 411 12.79 -4.28 20.00
C PHE A 411 11.36 -3.73 20.18
N ILE A 412 11.02 -2.61 19.54
CA ILE A 412 9.67 -2.01 19.58
C ILE A 412 8.63 -2.97 19.01
N GLN A 413 8.89 -3.56 17.85
CA GLN A 413 7.98 -4.50 17.21
C GLN A 413 7.78 -5.77 18.05
N ALA A 414 8.84 -6.33 18.62
CA ALA A 414 8.77 -7.52 19.46
C ALA A 414 8.03 -7.29 20.80
N THR A 415 8.08 -6.08 21.35
CA THR A 415 7.46 -5.75 22.66
C THR A 415 6.05 -5.16 22.56
N SER A 416 5.72 -4.47 21.45
CA SER A 416 4.44 -3.78 21.27
C SER A 416 3.55 -4.34 20.14
N GLY A 417 4.11 -5.15 19.24
CA GLY A 417 3.42 -5.72 18.08
C GLY A 417 3.26 -4.77 16.88
N SER A 418 3.75 -3.53 16.99
CA SER A 418 3.80 -2.53 15.92
C SER A 418 5.09 -1.71 15.99
N GLY A 419 5.34 -0.84 15.02
CA GLY A 419 6.51 0.02 14.98
C GLY A 419 6.35 1.16 13.99
N GLY A 420 7.25 2.15 14.05
CA GLY A 420 7.22 3.36 13.22
C GLY A 420 7.99 4.50 13.88
N TRP A 421 8.15 5.61 13.15
CA TRP A 421 8.82 6.82 13.64
C TRP A 421 7.80 7.93 13.96
N PRO A 422 8.08 8.85 14.90
CA PRO A 422 9.26 8.89 15.78
C PRO A 422 9.30 7.71 16.73
N MET A 423 10.50 7.19 16.98
CA MET A 423 10.73 6.08 17.90
C MET A 423 11.39 6.61 19.18
N SER A 424 10.87 6.16 20.33
CA SER A 424 11.28 6.59 21.67
C SER A 424 11.63 5.38 22.53
N VAL A 425 12.90 5.20 22.88
CA VAL A 425 13.41 4.00 23.58
C VAL A 425 14.26 4.40 24.78
N TRP A 426 14.10 3.69 25.89
CA TRP A 426 14.89 3.85 27.09
C TRP A 426 15.85 2.68 27.27
N LEU A 427 17.14 3.02 27.39
CA LEU A 427 18.25 2.09 27.47
C LEU A 427 18.98 2.20 28.81
N THR A 428 19.59 1.10 29.25
CA THR A 428 20.59 1.15 30.33
C THR A 428 21.86 1.91 29.87
N PRO A 429 22.77 2.31 30.78
CA PRO A 429 24.09 2.83 30.41
C PRO A 429 24.92 1.91 29.49
N ASP A 430 24.59 0.62 29.48
CA ASP A 430 25.17 -0.42 28.60
C ASP A 430 24.35 -0.63 27.30
N LEU A 431 23.56 0.37 26.89
CA LEU A 431 22.75 0.40 25.66
C LEU A 431 21.60 -0.64 25.59
N ARG A 432 21.31 -1.39 26.66
CA ARG A 432 20.29 -2.45 26.62
C ARG A 432 18.88 -1.86 26.72
N PRO A 433 17.98 -2.09 25.74
CA PRO A 433 16.64 -1.52 25.77
C PRO A 433 15.76 -2.22 26.81
N PHE A 434 14.97 -1.45 27.56
CA PHE A 434 14.06 -2.00 28.58
C PHE A 434 12.61 -1.53 28.45
N ILE A 435 12.37 -0.33 27.92
CA ILE A 435 11.04 0.24 27.59
C ILE A 435 11.15 0.99 26.25
N GLY A 436 10.07 1.02 25.47
CA GLY A 436 9.97 1.93 24.34
C GLY A 436 8.56 2.03 23.75
N GLY A 437 8.38 2.95 22.82
CA GLY A 437 7.19 3.12 21.99
C GLY A 437 7.49 4.00 20.77
N THR A 438 6.45 4.37 20.04
CA THR A 438 6.54 5.30 18.91
C THR A 438 6.20 6.73 19.37
N TYR A 439 5.09 7.29 18.90
CA TYR A 439 4.59 8.60 19.31
C TYR A 439 4.00 8.58 20.72
N PHE A 440 4.42 9.52 21.56
CA PHE A 440 3.81 9.82 22.85
C PHE A 440 3.34 11.27 22.87
N PRO A 441 2.04 11.57 23.07
CA PRO A 441 1.58 12.95 23.21
C PRO A 441 2.17 13.57 24.49
N PRO A 442 2.36 14.89 24.61
CA PRO A 442 3.04 15.50 25.76
C PRO A 442 2.31 15.26 27.09
N ARG A 443 0.98 15.20 27.04
CA ARG A 443 0.07 15.06 28.20
C ARG A 443 -0.89 13.89 27.99
N ASP A 444 -1.44 13.35 29.08
CA ASP A 444 -2.35 12.20 29.04
C ASP A 444 -3.61 12.49 28.21
N HIS A 445 -3.97 11.58 27.30
CA HIS A 445 -5.16 11.70 26.46
C HIS A 445 -6.06 10.46 26.59
N GLY A 446 -7.17 10.62 27.31
CA GLY A 446 -8.13 9.53 27.58
C GLY A 446 -7.49 8.39 28.39
N ARG A 447 -7.23 7.25 27.75
CA ARG A 447 -6.55 6.10 28.35
C ARG A 447 -5.07 5.96 27.95
N ARG A 448 -4.55 6.84 27.08
CA ARG A 448 -3.15 6.82 26.65
C ARG A 448 -2.33 7.75 27.55
N PRO A 449 -1.30 7.27 28.26
CA PRO A 449 -0.42 8.13 29.04
C PRO A 449 0.42 8.99 28.09
N GLY A 450 0.62 10.25 28.46
CA GLY A 450 1.51 11.16 27.75
C GLY A 450 2.97 10.96 28.17
N LEU A 451 3.89 11.55 27.39
CA LEU A 451 5.34 11.46 27.58
C LEU A 451 5.75 11.85 29.01
N LYS A 452 5.19 12.93 29.57
CA LYS A 452 5.46 13.33 30.96
C LYS A 452 5.14 12.20 31.96
N THR A 453 3.99 11.54 31.83
CA THR A 453 3.57 10.44 32.70
C THR A 453 4.44 9.19 32.52
N VAL A 454 4.90 8.93 31.29
CA VAL A 454 5.85 7.84 30.99
C VAL A 454 7.20 8.12 31.63
N LEU A 455 7.77 9.32 31.43
CA LEU A 455 9.05 9.73 32.00
C LEU A 455 9.08 9.61 33.53
N MET A 456 8.06 10.16 34.22
CA MET A 456 7.98 10.09 35.69
C MET A 456 7.92 8.64 36.22
N ARG A 457 7.24 7.73 35.50
CA ARG A 457 7.22 6.30 35.86
C ARG A 457 8.56 5.62 35.64
N ILE A 458 9.29 5.98 34.57
CA ILE A 458 10.61 5.43 34.28
C ILE A 458 11.63 5.90 35.32
N ILE A 459 11.58 7.17 35.74
CA ILE A 459 12.44 7.71 36.81
C ILE A 459 12.21 6.96 38.14
N ASP A 460 10.94 6.76 38.53
CA ASP A 460 10.56 5.97 39.70
C ASP A 460 11.11 4.53 39.62
N GLN A 461 10.89 3.83 38.50
CA GLN A 461 11.35 2.46 38.34
C GLN A 461 12.88 2.34 38.25
N TRP A 462 13.58 3.33 37.68
CA TRP A 462 15.05 3.37 37.69
C TRP A 462 15.59 3.56 39.11
N THR A 463 14.95 4.39 39.92
CA THR A 463 15.38 4.64 41.30
C THR A 463 15.06 3.48 42.23
N ASN A 464 13.84 2.93 42.14
CA ASN A 464 13.30 1.98 43.11
C ASN A 464 13.39 0.50 42.68
N ASN A 465 13.62 0.20 41.39
CA ASN A 465 13.48 -1.16 40.85
C ASN A 465 14.49 -1.48 39.72
N ARG A 466 15.65 -0.82 39.71
CA ARG A 466 16.68 -0.93 38.67
C ARG A 466 17.05 -2.35 38.26
N SER A 467 17.33 -3.23 39.24
CA SER A 467 17.78 -4.59 38.98
C SER A 467 16.74 -5.42 38.21
N ALA A 468 15.45 -5.11 38.35
CA ALA A 468 14.40 -5.71 37.54
C ALA A 468 14.41 -5.17 36.10
N LEU A 469 14.66 -3.87 35.89
CA LEU A 469 14.79 -3.27 34.55
C LEU A 469 15.99 -3.85 33.79
N GLU A 470 17.16 -3.94 34.44
CA GLU A 470 18.37 -4.53 33.85
C GLU A 470 18.19 -6.03 33.56
N SER A 471 17.58 -6.78 34.49
CA SER A 471 17.22 -8.19 34.26
C SER A 471 16.24 -8.36 33.10
N ASN A 472 15.28 -7.44 32.94
CA ASN A 472 14.33 -7.45 31.83
C ASN A 472 15.01 -7.14 30.49
N GLY A 473 15.83 -6.08 30.44
CA GLY A 473 16.60 -5.72 29.23
C GLY A 473 17.51 -6.85 28.76
N ASN A 474 18.17 -7.56 29.69
CA ASN A 474 18.96 -8.76 29.37
C ASN A 474 18.08 -9.89 28.77
N LYS A 475 16.92 -10.17 29.37
CA LYS A 475 15.99 -11.21 28.88
C LYS A 475 15.45 -10.87 27.49
N ILE A 476 15.10 -9.61 27.25
CA ILE A 476 14.60 -9.16 25.95
C ILE A 476 15.73 -9.23 24.91
N LEU A 477 16.94 -8.76 25.21
CA LEU A 477 18.07 -8.85 24.28
C LEU A 477 18.41 -10.30 23.91
N GLU A 478 18.41 -11.23 24.87
CA GLU A 478 18.61 -12.66 24.61
C GLU A 478 17.45 -13.31 23.85
N ALA A 479 16.21 -12.84 24.03
CA ALA A 479 15.06 -13.27 23.23
C ALA A 479 15.14 -12.74 21.80
N LEU A 480 15.56 -11.48 21.61
CA LEU A 480 15.79 -10.87 20.29
C LEU A 480 16.90 -11.62 19.54
N LYS A 481 18.09 -11.81 20.15
CA LYS A 481 19.20 -12.60 19.57
C LYS A 481 18.74 -13.96 19.04
N LYS A 482 17.86 -14.65 19.77
CA LYS A 482 17.32 -15.97 19.36
C LYS A 482 16.23 -15.85 18.29
N GLY A 483 15.39 -14.82 18.36
CA GLY A 483 14.31 -14.58 17.39
C GLY A 483 14.80 -14.06 16.04
N THR A 484 15.95 -13.37 16.00
CA THR A 484 16.58 -12.84 14.78
C THR A 484 17.78 -13.68 14.32
N ALA A 485 17.99 -14.86 14.90
CA ALA A 485 19.05 -15.76 14.49
C ALA A 485 18.71 -16.39 13.13
N ILE A 486 19.47 -16.04 12.10
CA ILE A 486 19.31 -16.55 10.74
C ILE A 486 20.61 -17.22 10.34
N ALA A 487 20.57 -18.54 10.19
CA ALA A 487 21.70 -19.38 9.83
C ALA A 487 21.21 -20.63 9.12
N ALA A 488 22.01 -21.15 8.19
CA ALA A 488 21.89 -22.49 7.64
C ALA A 488 22.97 -23.41 8.22
N ASP A 489 22.63 -24.68 8.44
CA ASP A 489 23.63 -25.71 8.72
C ASP A 489 24.49 -25.97 7.47
N ALA A 490 25.73 -26.43 7.69
CA ALA A 490 26.63 -26.76 6.59
C ALA A 490 26.03 -27.85 5.68
N GLY A 491 25.82 -27.52 4.39
CA GLY A 491 25.22 -28.41 3.40
C GLY A 491 23.70 -28.28 3.24
N THR A 492 23.03 -27.36 3.95
CA THR A 492 21.64 -27.00 3.65
C THR A 492 21.53 -26.43 2.23
N SER A 493 20.61 -26.97 1.42
CA SER A 493 20.29 -26.42 0.09
C SER A 493 19.16 -25.38 0.17
N PRO A 494 19.09 -24.41 -0.75
CA PRO A 494 17.93 -23.52 -0.88
C PRO A 494 16.59 -24.27 -1.04
N PRO A 495 15.47 -23.67 -0.61
CA PRO A 495 14.16 -24.30 -0.73
C PRO A 495 13.70 -24.43 -2.18
N PHE A 496 12.80 -25.37 -2.45
CA PHE A 496 12.28 -25.61 -3.80
C PHE A 496 11.47 -24.42 -4.32
N ALA A 497 12.01 -23.70 -5.30
CA ALA A 497 11.46 -22.43 -5.79
C ALA A 497 9.98 -22.47 -6.21
N PRO A 498 9.45 -23.51 -6.88
CA PRO A 498 8.03 -23.58 -7.25
C PRO A 498 7.07 -23.50 -6.05
N ASP A 499 7.42 -24.12 -4.92
CA ASP A 499 6.56 -24.12 -3.73
C ASP A 499 6.59 -22.76 -3.01
N VAL A 500 7.78 -22.18 -2.88
CA VAL A 500 8.00 -20.86 -2.29
C VAL A 500 7.31 -19.76 -3.09
N THR A 501 7.49 -19.76 -4.42
CA THR A 501 6.91 -18.75 -5.32
C THR A 501 5.40 -18.83 -5.38
N LYS A 502 4.84 -20.05 -5.47
CA LYS A 502 3.38 -20.25 -5.42
C LYS A 502 2.80 -19.79 -4.09
N ARG A 503 3.46 -20.09 -2.96
CA ARG A 503 3.05 -19.60 -1.62
C ARG A 503 3.11 -18.08 -1.52
N CYS A 504 4.14 -17.44 -2.07
CA CYS A 504 4.27 -15.98 -2.13
C CYS A 504 3.11 -15.34 -2.91
N PHE A 505 2.83 -15.86 -4.11
CA PHE A 505 1.69 -15.44 -4.93
C PHE A 505 0.36 -15.62 -4.18
N GLN A 506 0.13 -16.78 -3.56
CA GLN A 506 -1.08 -17.04 -2.78
C GLN A 506 -1.23 -16.11 -1.57
N GLN A 507 -0.15 -15.78 -0.87
CA GLN A 507 -0.18 -14.82 0.23
C GLN A 507 -0.56 -13.42 -0.27
N LEU A 508 0.03 -12.97 -1.38
CA LEU A 508 -0.29 -11.68 -2.00
C LEU A 508 -1.75 -11.63 -2.48
N ALA A 509 -2.20 -12.64 -3.23
CA ALA A 509 -3.57 -12.72 -3.74
C ALA A 509 -4.63 -12.73 -2.61
N ASN A 510 -4.35 -13.39 -1.48
CA ASN A 510 -5.24 -13.36 -0.32
C ASN A 510 -5.29 -12.00 0.41
N SER A 511 -4.31 -11.12 0.17
CA SER A 511 -4.22 -9.77 0.75
C SER A 511 -4.57 -8.65 -0.23
N TYR A 512 -4.84 -8.99 -1.49
CA TYR A 512 -5.05 -8.03 -2.57
C TYR A 512 -6.42 -7.34 -2.46
N GLU A 513 -6.43 -6.03 -2.66
CA GLU A 513 -7.63 -5.20 -2.58
C GLU A 513 -8.10 -4.83 -4.00
N GLU A 514 -9.30 -5.29 -4.39
CA GLU A 514 -9.74 -5.26 -5.79
C GLU A 514 -10.19 -3.87 -6.31
N GLU A 515 -10.67 -2.98 -5.46
CA GLU A 515 -11.25 -1.68 -5.85
C GLU A 515 -10.17 -0.64 -6.15
N TYR A 516 -9.11 -0.57 -5.33
CA TYR A 516 -8.01 0.39 -5.51
C TYR A 516 -6.62 -0.25 -5.64
N GLY A 517 -6.48 -1.58 -5.61
CA GLY A 517 -5.18 -2.26 -5.71
C GLY A 517 -4.31 -2.10 -4.45
N GLY A 518 -3.20 -2.83 -4.39
CA GLY A 518 -2.36 -2.95 -3.20
C GLY A 518 -2.72 -4.17 -2.34
N PHE A 519 -1.98 -4.35 -1.24
CA PHE A 519 -1.92 -5.61 -0.47
C PHE A 519 -2.18 -5.42 1.04
N ARG A 520 -2.72 -4.26 1.42
CA ARG A 520 -3.10 -3.86 2.79
C ARG A 520 -4.27 -2.87 2.72
N ASP A 521 -4.98 -2.70 3.84
CA ASP A 521 -5.92 -1.59 4.06
C ASP A 521 -5.15 -0.26 4.25
N SER A 522 -5.69 0.70 5.01
CA SER A 522 -5.00 1.93 5.38
C SER A 522 -4.05 1.75 6.59
N PRO A 523 -2.89 2.44 6.63
CA PRO A 523 -2.26 3.19 5.53
C PRO A 523 -1.63 2.29 4.46
N LYS A 524 -1.58 2.78 3.22
CA LYS A 524 -1.06 2.06 2.03
C LYS A 524 0.31 2.55 1.59
N PHE A 525 1.29 1.65 1.60
CA PHE A 525 2.62 1.85 1.04
C PHE A 525 2.72 1.24 -0.37
N PRO A 526 3.47 1.84 -1.31
CA PRO A 526 3.63 1.33 -2.68
C PRO A 526 4.25 -0.07 -2.80
N SER A 527 5.15 -0.42 -1.87
CA SER A 527 5.88 -1.70 -1.77
C SER A 527 6.30 -2.33 -3.12
N PRO A 528 7.19 -1.68 -3.89
CA PRO A 528 7.51 -2.07 -5.27
C PRO A 528 8.02 -3.51 -5.42
N VAL A 529 8.69 -4.06 -4.42
CA VAL A 529 9.13 -5.47 -4.35
C VAL A 529 8.00 -6.47 -4.61
N ASN A 530 6.79 -6.22 -4.11
CA ASN A 530 5.61 -7.07 -4.36
C ASN A 530 5.23 -7.05 -5.85
N LEU A 531 5.25 -5.86 -6.46
CA LEU A 531 4.87 -5.63 -7.85
C LEU A 531 5.90 -6.26 -8.80
N MET A 532 7.20 -6.12 -8.47
CA MET A 532 8.30 -6.79 -9.17
C MET A 532 8.19 -8.31 -9.08
N PHE A 533 7.92 -8.86 -7.88
CA PHE A 533 7.70 -10.30 -7.72
C PHE A 533 6.52 -10.80 -8.58
N LEU A 534 5.39 -10.11 -8.58
CA LEU A 534 4.23 -10.50 -9.37
C LEU A 534 4.49 -10.47 -10.89
N MET A 535 5.28 -9.51 -11.37
CA MET A 535 5.70 -9.46 -12.78
C MET A 535 6.67 -10.60 -13.13
N SER A 536 7.66 -10.90 -12.27
CA SER A 536 8.52 -12.10 -12.43
C SER A 536 7.70 -13.39 -12.38
N TYR A 537 6.70 -13.49 -11.48
CA TYR A 537 5.82 -14.65 -11.36
C TYR A 537 4.97 -14.86 -12.61
N TRP A 538 4.42 -13.78 -13.18
CA TRP A 538 3.76 -13.83 -14.49
C TRP A 538 4.71 -14.31 -15.60
N CYS A 539 5.95 -13.82 -15.66
CA CYS A 539 6.93 -14.24 -16.67
C CYS A 539 7.14 -15.76 -16.68
N MET A 540 7.15 -16.40 -15.52
CA MET A 540 7.23 -17.86 -15.38
C MET A 540 5.90 -18.59 -15.67
N ASN A 541 4.76 -17.94 -15.43
CA ASN A 541 3.42 -18.57 -15.42
C ASN A 541 2.45 -18.01 -16.47
N ARG A 542 2.94 -17.42 -17.58
CA ARG A 542 2.14 -16.66 -18.58
C ARG A 542 0.87 -17.36 -19.10
N SER A 543 0.87 -18.69 -19.12
CA SER A 543 -0.25 -19.52 -19.62
C SER A 543 -1.22 -19.99 -18.54
N THR A 544 -0.99 -19.69 -17.26
CA THR A 544 -1.88 -20.07 -16.15
C THR A 544 -2.81 -18.92 -15.76
N SER A 545 -3.92 -19.23 -15.09
CA SER A 545 -4.79 -18.22 -14.49
C SER A 545 -4.06 -17.40 -13.42
N GLU A 546 -3.29 -18.07 -12.56
CA GLU A 546 -2.47 -17.46 -11.49
C GLU A 546 -1.47 -16.42 -12.07
N GLY A 547 -0.82 -16.73 -13.19
CA GLY A 547 0.10 -15.79 -13.84
C GLY A 547 -0.62 -14.56 -14.39
N VAL A 548 -1.76 -14.73 -15.07
CA VAL A 548 -2.57 -13.63 -15.60
C VAL A 548 -3.13 -12.74 -14.47
N GLU A 549 -3.50 -13.35 -13.34
CA GLU A 549 -3.94 -12.67 -12.13
C GLU A 549 -2.79 -11.87 -11.48
N ALA A 550 -1.59 -12.45 -11.35
CA ALA A 550 -0.40 -11.76 -10.85
C ALA A 550 -0.09 -10.47 -11.63
N LEU A 551 -0.09 -10.56 -12.97
CA LEU A 551 0.11 -9.39 -13.82
C LEU A 551 -1.02 -8.36 -13.64
N GLN A 552 -2.27 -8.80 -13.54
CA GLN A 552 -3.40 -7.90 -13.33
C GLN A 552 -3.29 -7.15 -11.99
N MET A 553 -2.93 -7.82 -10.90
CA MET A 553 -2.73 -7.18 -9.59
C MET A 553 -1.62 -6.13 -9.63
N ALA A 554 -0.48 -6.45 -10.27
CA ALA A 554 0.64 -5.51 -10.39
C ALA A 554 0.28 -4.27 -11.23
N LEU A 555 -0.27 -4.47 -12.43
CA LEU A 555 -0.64 -3.38 -13.34
C LEU A 555 -1.80 -2.52 -12.78
N HIS A 556 -2.78 -3.13 -12.12
CA HIS A 556 -3.86 -2.39 -11.47
C HIS A 556 -3.35 -1.52 -10.33
N THR A 557 -2.51 -2.08 -9.44
CA THR A 557 -1.94 -1.32 -8.31
C THR A 557 -1.10 -0.14 -8.80
N LEU A 558 -0.21 -0.34 -9.77
CA LEU A 558 0.56 0.75 -10.39
C LEU A 558 -0.35 1.81 -11.01
N ARG A 559 -1.42 1.40 -11.71
CA ARG A 559 -2.36 2.36 -12.31
C ARG A 559 -3.12 3.17 -11.26
N MET A 560 -3.57 2.55 -10.18
CA MET A 560 -4.31 3.24 -9.13
C MET A 560 -3.40 4.18 -8.32
N MET A 561 -2.13 3.82 -8.09
CA MET A 561 -1.15 4.74 -7.51
C MET A 561 -0.89 5.95 -8.42
N ALA A 562 -0.61 5.74 -9.71
CA ALA A 562 -0.32 6.82 -10.66
C ALA A 562 -1.50 7.78 -10.94
N LEU A 563 -2.74 7.33 -10.68
CA LEU A 563 -3.96 8.14 -10.77
C LEU A 563 -4.39 8.73 -9.40
N GLY A 564 -3.81 8.23 -8.31
CA GLY A 564 -4.05 8.68 -6.94
C GLY A 564 -3.41 10.04 -6.63
N GLY A 565 -3.77 10.62 -5.48
CA GLY A 565 -3.14 11.84 -4.97
C GLY A 565 -1.77 11.61 -4.33
N ILE A 566 -1.35 10.35 -4.18
CA ILE A 566 0.03 9.97 -3.88
C ILE A 566 1.02 10.34 -5.01
N HIS A 567 0.53 10.65 -6.22
CA HIS A 567 1.37 10.98 -7.39
C HIS A 567 1.26 12.45 -7.81
N ASP A 568 2.37 13.20 -7.64
CA ASP A 568 2.52 14.60 -8.04
C ASP A 568 3.91 14.84 -8.62
N HIS A 569 4.09 14.47 -9.90
CA HIS A 569 5.37 14.38 -10.66
C HIS A 569 6.42 13.41 -10.12
N GLY A 570 6.35 13.08 -8.84
CA GLY A 570 6.97 11.96 -8.16
C GLY A 570 5.99 11.43 -7.13
N PHE A 571 6.33 10.33 -6.48
CA PHE A 571 5.47 9.68 -5.50
C PHE A 571 5.77 10.16 -4.09
N HIS A 572 4.71 10.58 -3.39
CA HIS A 572 4.72 10.64 -1.94
C HIS A 572 4.86 9.23 -1.36
N ARG A 573 5.48 9.09 -0.18
CA ARG A 573 5.89 7.78 0.36
C ARG A 573 4.73 6.82 0.60
N TYR A 574 3.60 7.29 1.14
CA TYR A 574 2.44 6.45 1.42
C TYR A 574 1.13 7.25 1.48
N SER A 575 0.01 6.53 1.33
CA SER A 575 -1.36 7.05 1.44
C SER A 575 -1.95 6.72 2.81
N THR A 576 -2.60 7.68 3.46
CA THR A 576 -3.32 7.46 4.72
C THR A 576 -4.60 6.66 4.49
N ASP A 577 -5.26 6.84 3.34
CA ASP A 577 -6.46 6.10 2.95
C ASP A 577 -6.20 4.95 1.97
N SER A 578 -7.21 4.10 1.76
CA SER A 578 -7.16 2.94 0.86
C SER A 578 -7.28 3.29 -0.63
N SER A 579 -7.75 4.49 -0.98
CA SER A 579 -7.97 4.91 -2.38
C SER A 579 -6.76 5.58 -3.04
N TRP A 580 -5.59 5.55 -2.39
CA TRP A 580 -4.38 6.26 -2.79
C TRP A 580 -4.57 7.78 -2.91
N HIS A 581 -5.52 8.36 -2.18
CA HIS A 581 -5.90 9.77 -2.34
C HIS A 581 -5.07 10.70 -1.46
N VAL A 582 -5.14 10.56 -0.14
CA VAL A 582 -4.49 11.47 0.81
C VAL A 582 -3.09 10.93 1.14
N PRO A 583 -2.00 11.58 0.71
CA PRO A 583 -0.65 11.16 1.06
C PRO A 583 -0.25 11.67 2.46
N HIS A 584 0.75 11.03 3.06
CA HIS A 584 1.74 11.79 3.83
C HIS A 584 2.77 12.36 2.87
N PHE A 585 3.04 13.67 2.94
CA PHE A 585 3.57 14.40 1.79
C PHE A 585 5.08 14.25 1.56
N GLU A 586 5.80 13.53 2.42
CA GLU A 586 7.21 13.21 2.25
C GLU A 586 7.50 12.48 0.92
N LYS A 587 8.51 12.92 0.17
CA LYS A 587 8.95 12.29 -1.10
C LYS A 587 10.39 11.79 -0.98
N MET A 588 10.55 10.48 -0.82
CA MET A 588 11.86 9.84 -0.60
C MET A 588 12.50 9.37 -1.91
N LEU A 589 13.83 9.46 -2.03
CA LEU A 589 14.59 9.06 -3.22
C LEU A 589 14.47 7.55 -3.50
N TYR A 590 14.52 6.70 -2.47
CA TYR A 590 14.44 5.25 -2.63
C TYR A 590 13.07 4.78 -3.15
N ASP A 591 11.98 5.49 -2.82
CA ASP A 591 10.64 5.25 -3.37
C ASP A 591 10.60 5.63 -4.85
N GLN A 592 11.17 6.80 -5.22
CA GLN A 592 11.26 7.21 -6.63
C GLN A 592 12.03 6.18 -7.46
N ALA A 593 13.19 5.73 -6.98
CA ALA A 593 14.05 4.78 -7.67
C ALA A 593 13.32 3.46 -7.95
N GLN A 594 12.78 2.84 -6.90
CA GLN A 594 12.11 1.56 -7.01
C GLN A 594 10.81 1.63 -7.84
N LEU A 595 10.05 2.73 -7.73
CA LEU A 595 8.85 2.92 -8.53
C LEU A 595 9.18 3.16 -10.00
N ALA A 596 10.19 3.97 -10.34
CA ALA A 596 10.63 4.14 -11.73
C ALA A 596 10.99 2.80 -12.38
N VAL A 597 11.70 1.93 -11.65
CA VAL A 597 12.01 0.55 -12.07
C VAL A 597 10.75 -0.30 -12.24
N ALA A 598 9.79 -0.25 -11.30
CA ALA A 598 8.55 -0.99 -11.38
C ALA A 598 7.66 -0.53 -12.55
N TYR A 599 7.53 0.78 -12.77
CA TYR A 599 6.76 1.36 -13.87
C TYR A 599 7.38 1.05 -15.24
N ILE A 600 8.71 1.12 -15.39
CA ILE A 600 9.32 0.75 -16.69
C ILE A 600 9.21 -0.76 -16.94
N THR A 601 9.36 -1.60 -15.92
CA THR A 601 9.13 -3.05 -16.03
C THR A 601 7.67 -3.32 -16.43
N ALA A 602 6.70 -2.63 -15.82
CA ALA A 602 5.29 -2.70 -16.19
C ALA A 602 5.04 -2.31 -17.65
N SER A 603 5.73 -1.28 -18.16
CA SER A 603 5.67 -0.90 -19.58
C SER A 603 6.21 -2.01 -20.49
N GLN A 604 7.28 -2.70 -20.13
CA GLN A 604 7.84 -3.80 -20.93
C GLN A 604 6.92 -5.03 -20.97
N VAL A 605 6.31 -5.41 -19.84
CA VAL A 605 5.45 -6.60 -19.77
C VAL A 605 4.04 -6.38 -20.33
N SER A 606 3.51 -5.15 -20.25
CA SER A 606 2.17 -4.81 -20.75
C SER A 606 2.15 -4.26 -22.17
N GLY A 607 3.23 -3.60 -22.60
CA GLY A 607 3.27 -2.79 -23.83
C GLY A 607 2.51 -1.46 -23.72
N GLU A 608 2.03 -1.06 -22.53
CA GLU A 608 1.29 0.19 -22.35
C GLU A 608 2.22 1.38 -22.08
N GLN A 609 2.23 2.35 -23.00
CA GLN A 609 3.01 3.60 -22.90
C GLN A 609 2.77 4.38 -21.59
N PHE A 610 1.57 4.26 -21.00
CA PHE A 610 1.20 4.90 -19.74
C PHE A 610 2.23 4.68 -18.62
N TYR A 611 2.73 3.44 -18.42
CA TYR A 611 3.70 3.18 -17.35
C TYR A 611 5.09 3.74 -17.69
N ALA A 612 5.50 3.75 -18.96
CA ALA A 612 6.72 4.43 -19.39
C ALA A 612 6.67 5.95 -19.19
N ASP A 613 5.50 6.57 -19.38
CA ASP A 613 5.31 8.00 -19.15
C ASP A 613 5.38 8.35 -17.66
N VAL A 614 4.82 7.51 -16.77
CA VAL A 614 4.96 7.67 -15.31
C VAL A 614 6.42 7.47 -14.86
N ALA A 615 7.13 6.46 -15.40
CA ALA A 615 8.55 6.27 -15.11
C ALA A 615 9.40 7.50 -15.50
N LYS A 616 9.06 8.16 -16.62
CA LYS A 616 9.70 9.43 -17.03
C LYS A 616 9.35 10.59 -16.11
N ASP A 617 8.09 10.74 -15.68
CA ASP A 617 7.67 11.83 -14.79
C ASP A 617 8.47 11.77 -13.47
N ILE A 618 8.59 10.57 -12.87
CA ILE A 618 9.42 10.32 -11.69
C ILE A 618 10.87 10.79 -11.88
N LEU A 619 11.53 10.39 -12.98
CA LEU A 619 12.91 10.81 -13.24
C LEU A 619 13.01 12.32 -13.55
N CYS A 620 11.98 12.93 -14.15
CA CYS A 620 11.92 14.38 -14.34
C CYS A 620 11.81 15.13 -12.99
N TYR A 621 11.05 14.62 -12.03
CA TYR A 621 11.03 15.13 -10.65
C TYR A 621 12.41 14.99 -9.98
N VAL A 622 13.00 13.80 -10.01
CA VAL A 622 14.33 13.55 -9.39
C VAL A 622 15.42 14.43 -10.01
N SER A 623 15.40 14.60 -11.34
CA SER A 623 16.34 15.47 -12.06
C SER A 623 16.18 16.96 -11.73
N ARG A 624 14.96 17.40 -11.39
CA ARG A 624 14.62 18.80 -11.11
C ARG A 624 14.82 19.18 -9.64
N ASP A 625 14.46 18.28 -8.74
CA ASP A 625 14.23 18.58 -7.32
C ASP A 625 15.18 17.81 -6.36
N LEU A 626 15.64 16.62 -6.75
CA LEU A 626 16.48 15.75 -5.90
C LEU A 626 17.88 15.48 -6.51
N SER A 627 18.43 16.38 -7.32
CA SER A 627 19.75 16.22 -7.99
C SER A 627 20.71 17.36 -7.68
N ASP A 628 22.00 17.04 -7.56
CA ASP A 628 23.09 18.02 -7.43
C ASP A 628 23.95 18.14 -8.71
N LYS A 629 24.68 19.26 -8.83
CA LYS A 629 25.67 19.56 -9.89
C LYS A 629 26.78 18.51 -10.00
N SER A 630 27.12 17.83 -8.90
CA SER A 630 28.15 16.78 -8.85
C SER A 630 27.71 15.44 -9.46
N GLY A 631 26.41 15.26 -9.76
CA GLY A 631 25.85 13.99 -10.21
C GLY A 631 25.21 13.16 -9.10
N GLY A 632 25.37 13.55 -7.83
CA GLY A 632 24.66 12.94 -6.70
C GLY A 632 23.16 13.25 -6.68
N PHE A 633 22.45 12.53 -5.82
CA PHE A 633 21.03 12.70 -5.53
C PHE A 633 20.79 12.91 -4.03
N TYR A 634 19.91 13.87 -3.72
CA TYR A 634 19.44 14.22 -2.37
C TYR A 634 18.44 13.20 -1.83
N SER A 635 18.39 13.01 -0.51
CA SER A 635 17.66 11.89 0.11
C SER A 635 16.14 12.06 0.04
N ALA A 636 15.60 13.25 0.32
CA ALA A 636 14.14 13.48 0.37
C ALA A 636 13.70 14.96 0.31
N GLU A 637 12.43 15.18 -0.04
CA GLU A 637 11.70 16.44 0.17
C GLU A 637 10.69 16.27 1.33
N ASP A 638 10.65 17.26 2.24
CA ASP A 638 9.87 17.30 3.49
C ASP A 638 8.35 17.22 3.24
N ALA A 639 7.62 16.58 4.16
CA ALA A 639 6.16 16.62 4.13
C ALA A 639 5.62 18.03 4.42
N ASP A 640 6.36 18.80 5.23
CA ASP A 640 5.91 20.06 5.80
C ASP A 640 6.49 21.28 5.07
N SER A 641 5.64 22.26 4.79
CA SER A 641 6.02 23.52 4.11
C SER A 641 5.26 24.73 4.66
N LEU A 642 5.79 25.94 4.48
CA LEU A 642 5.09 27.16 4.87
C LEU A 642 3.92 27.44 3.91
N PRO A 643 2.67 27.64 4.39
CA PRO A 643 1.53 27.92 3.52
C PRO A 643 1.65 29.20 2.69
N HIS A 644 2.45 30.17 3.15
CA HIS A 644 2.75 31.41 2.43
C HIS A 644 4.13 31.94 2.83
N CYS A 645 4.72 32.78 1.97
CA CYS A 645 5.97 33.47 2.29
C CYS A 645 5.81 34.30 3.58
N GLY A 646 6.82 34.28 4.46
CA GLY A 646 6.80 34.97 5.74
C GLY A 646 5.91 34.32 6.83
N GLY A 647 5.34 33.14 6.60
CA GLY A 647 4.72 32.34 7.66
C GLY A 647 5.76 31.82 8.66
N THR A 648 5.33 31.55 9.90
CA THR A 648 6.18 31.02 10.98
C THR A 648 5.97 29.54 11.28
N GLU A 649 4.81 28.98 10.89
CA GLU A 649 4.45 27.59 11.12
C GLU A 649 4.33 26.86 9.78
N LYS A 650 5.04 25.73 9.65
CA LYS A 650 4.83 24.79 8.53
C LYS A 650 3.52 24.01 8.74
N ARG A 651 3.01 23.43 7.66
CA ARG A 651 1.91 22.45 7.65
C ARG A 651 2.18 21.34 6.64
N GLU A 652 1.65 20.15 6.89
CA GLU A 652 1.73 19.02 5.98
C GLU A 652 1.08 19.35 4.62
N GLY A 653 1.81 19.09 3.54
CA GLY A 653 1.32 19.18 2.17
C GLY A 653 1.02 20.59 1.63
N ALA A 654 1.30 21.66 2.38
CA ALA A 654 0.92 23.03 2.02
C ALA A 654 1.42 23.48 0.62
N PHE A 655 2.56 22.98 0.16
CA PHE A 655 3.09 23.18 -1.19
C PHE A 655 2.22 22.57 -2.31
N CYS A 656 1.64 21.39 -2.07
CA CYS A 656 0.97 20.55 -3.08
C CYS A 656 -0.56 20.75 -3.16
N ILE A 657 -1.20 21.22 -2.09
CA ILE A 657 -2.66 21.29 -1.96
C ILE A 657 -3.28 22.59 -2.49
N TRP A 658 -4.58 22.56 -2.79
CA TRP A 658 -5.30 23.69 -3.41
C TRP A 658 -6.70 23.90 -2.84
N THR A 659 -7.09 25.16 -2.64
CA THR A 659 -8.50 25.53 -2.43
C THR A 659 -9.24 25.56 -3.77
N ALA A 660 -10.57 25.35 -3.74
CA ALA A 660 -11.39 25.46 -4.95
C ALA A 660 -11.40 26.90 -5.52
N SER A 661 -11.30 27.91 -4.66
CA SER A 661 -11.16 29.32 -5.04
C SER A 661 -9.90 29.59 -5.86
N GLU A 662 -8.72 29.11 -5.42
CA GLU A 662 -7.47 29.27 -6.19
C GLU A 662 -7.59 28.63 -7.58
N VAL A 663 -8.16 27.42 -7.67
CA VAL A 663 -8.33 26.72 -8.96
C VAL A 663 -9.23 27.52 -9.91
N ARG A 664 -10.29 28.16 -9.39
CA ARG A 664 -11.20 29.02 -10.17
C ARG A 664 -10.54 30.33 -10.62
N GLU A 665 -9.76 30.96 -9.74
CA GLU A 665 -9.04 32.21 -10.05
C GLU A 665 -7.92 32.00 -11.08
N LEU A 666 -7.25 30.85 -11.07
CA LEU A 666 -6.17 30.52 -12.00
C LEU A 666 -6.64 30.01 -13.37
N LEU A 667 -7.85 29.43 -13.44
CA LEU A 667 -8.41 28.80 -14.65
C LEU A 667 -9.76 29.42 -15.08
N PRO A 668 -9.89 30.76 -15.19
CA PRO A 668 -11.18 31.44 -15.42
C PRO A 668 -11.69 31.33 -16.86
N ASP A 669 -10.86 30.87 -17.79
CA ASP A 669 -11.16 30.85 -19.23
C ASP A 669 -12.41 30.01 -19.53
N VAL A 670 -13.41 30.60 -20.18
CA VAL A 670 -14.63 29.90 -20.61
C VAL A 670 -14.31 29.03 -21.82
N VAL A 671 -14.72 27.76 -21.77
CA VAL A 671 -14.46 26.79 -22.84
C VAL A 671 -15.66 26.74 -23.79
N GLU A 672 -15.46 27.26 -25.00
CA GLU A 672 -16.47 27.25 -26.07
C GLU A 672 -16.90 25.82 -26.42
N GLY A 673 -18.18 25.65 -26.78
CA GLY A 673 -18.76 24.35 -27.14
C GLY A 673 -19.10 23.43 -25.96
N THR A 674 -18.81 23.82 -24.71
CA THR A 674 -19.22 23.06 -23.53
C THR A 674 -20.72 23.13 -23.25
N ALA A 675 -21.27 22.05 -22.69
CA ALA A 675 -22.63 22.01 -22.18
C ALA A 675 -22.76 22.86 -20.90
N GLY A 676 -23.17 24.13 -21.06
CA GLY A 676 -23.54 25.01 -19.94
C GLY A 676 -22.59 26.18 -19.65
N SER A 677 -21.70 26.54 -20.59
CA SER A 677 -20.70 27.62 -20.41
C SER A 677 -19.69 27.31 -19.30
N ALA A 678 -19.14 26.09 -19.31
CA ALA A 678 -18.16 25.65 -18.33
C ALA A 678 -16.80 26.35 -18.52
N THR A 679 -16.11 26.61 -17.42
CA THR A 679 -14.74 27.15 -17.41
C THR A 679 -13.69 26.04 -17.48
N GLN A 680 -12.43 26.41 -17.77
CA GLN A 680 -11.28 25.51 -17.64
C GLN A 680 -11.17 24.98 -16.20
N ALA A 681 -11.51 25.81 -15.19
CA ALA A 681 -11.60 25.39 -13.79
C ALA A 681 -12.62 24.26 -13.59
N ASP A 682 -13.85 24.38 -14.12
CA ASP A 682 -14.88 23.35 -13.92
C ASP A 682 -14.46 21.99 -14.49
N ILE A 683 -13.81 21.99 -15.66
CA ILE A 683 -13.28 20.77 -16.29
C ILE A 683 -12.16 20.16 -15.43
N PHE A 684 -11.22 20.99 -14.97
CA PHE A 684 -10.13 20.57 -14.11
C PHE A 684 -10.62 20.02 -12.76
N MET A 685 -11.52 20.76 -12.09
CA MET A 685 -12.09 20.40 -10.80
C MET A 685 -12.87 19.10 -10.87
N HIS A 686 -13.65 18.88 -11.94
CA HIS A 686 -14.31 17.59 -12.18
C HIS A 686 -13.28 16.46 -12.30
N HIS A 687 -12.32 16.59 -13.23
CA HIS A 687 -11.32 15.55 -13.51
C HIS A 687 -10.51 15.15 -12.27
N TYR A 688 -10.03 16.15 -11.52
CA TYR A 688 -9.17 15.97 -10.33
C TYR A 688 -9.94 15.86 -8.99
N GLY A 689 -11.28 15.77 -9.02
CA GLY A 689 -12.09 15.57 -7.82
C GLY A 689 -12.01 16.71 -6.79
N VAL A 690 -11.78 17.95 -7.25
CA VAL A 690 -11.72 19.15 -6.40
C VAL A 690 -13.15 19.51 -5.94
N LYS A 691 -13.29 19.86 -4.66
CA LYS A 691 -14.55 20.21 -4.01
C LYS A 691 -14.43 21.57 -3.30
N GLU A 692 -15.54 22.30 -3.27
CA GLU A 692 -15.63 23.63 -2.64
C GLU A 692 -15.33 23.65 -1.13
N GLN A 693 -15.42 22.51 -0.44
CA GLN A 693 -15.16 22.37 1.01
C GLN A 693 -13.91 21.53 1.30
N GLY A 694 -13.03 21.37 0.30
CA GLY A 694 -11.94 20.41 0.34
C GLY A 694 -12.38 18.97 0.04
N ASN A 695 -11.43 18.11 -0.28
CA ASN A 695 -11.71 16.71 -0.65
C ASN A 695 -11.12 15.65 0.29
N VAL A 696 -10.31 16.08 1.27
CA VAL A 696 -9.84 15.28 2.42
C VAL A 696 -10.97 15.12 3.46
N SER A 697 -11.06 13.97 4.14
CA SER A 697 -12.03 13.78 5.22
C SER A 697 -11.40 14.04 6.60
N PRO A 698 -12.16 14.51 7.61
CA PRO A 698 -11.59 14.82 8.94
C PRO A 698 -10.95 13.62 9.64
N GLU A 699 -11.33 12.38 9.28
CA GLU A 699 -10.72 11.16 9.82
C GLU A 699 -9.30 10.90 9.26
N GLN A 700 -8.96 11.51 8.12
CA GLN A 700 -7.64 11.46 7.47
C GLN A 700 -6.78 12.69 7.80
N ASP A 701 -7.33 13.66 8.51
CA ASP A 701 -6.67 14.91 8.91
C ASP A 701 -6.86 15.14 10.42
N PRO A 702 -6.20 14.35 11.29
CA PRO A 702 -6.39 14.41 12.74
C PRO A 702 -5.89 15.71 13.37
N HIS A 703 -5.05 16.48 12.67
CA HIS A 703 -4.51 17.77 13.12
C HIS A 703 -5.22 18.99 12.50
N GLY A 704 -6.09 18.80 11.52
CA GLY A 704 -6.88 19.87 10.88
C GLY A 704 -6.09 20.74 9.90
N GLU A 705 -4.98 20.23 9.38
CA GLU A 705 -4.06 20.98 8.51
C GLU A 705 -4.54 21.05 7.05
N LEU A 706 -5.37 20.09 6.64
CA LEU A 706 -5.93 19.92 5.30
C LEU A 706 -7.41 20.34 5.20
N GLN A 707 -7.97 20.97 6.24
CA GLN A 707 -9.36 21.44 6.23
C GLN A 707 -9.62 22.46 5.11
N GLY A 708 -10.62 22.18 4.25
CA GLY A 708 -10.94 23.03 3.10
C GLY A 708 -10.01 22.85 1.89
N GLN A 709 -8.96 22.02 2.03
CA GLN A 709 -7.95 21.80 1.00
C GLN A 709 -8.28 20.61 0.11
N ASN A 710 -7.75 20.62 -1.11
CA ASN A 710 -7.89 19.54 -2.08
C ASN A 710 -6.54 18.95 -2.43
N VAL A 711 -6.41 17.65 -2.23
CA VAL A 711 -5.37 16.83 -2.86
C VAL A 711 -5.90 16.41 -4.23
N LEU A 712 -5.15 16.69 -5.29
CA LEU A 712 -5.56 16.37 -6.65
C LEU A 712 -5.52 14.85 -6.87
N ILE A 713 -6.60 14.27 -7.39
CA ILE A 713 -6.70 12.83 -7.68
C ILE A 713 -7.55 12.62 -8.93
N VAL A 714 -7.12 11.79 -9.87
CA VAL A 714 -7.89 11.54 -11.10
C VAL A 714 -9.14 10.70 -10.77
N ARG A 715 -10.27 11.37 -10.54
CA ARG A 715 -11.56 10.73 -10.20
C ARG A 715 -12.36 10.31 -11.43
N TYR A 716 -12.13 10.94 -12.57
CA TYR A 716 -12.80 10.59 -13.84
C TYR A 716 -11.79 10.55 -14.98
N SER A 717 -11.90 9.54 -15.84
CA SER A 717 -11.04 9.42 -17.03
C SER A 717 -11.25 10.57 -18.01
N LEU A 718 -10.35 10.71 -19.00
CA LEU A 718 -10.49 11.71 -20.06
C LEU A 718 -11.79 11.53 -20.85
N GLU A 719 -12.21 10.29 -21.09
CA GLU A 719 -13.46 9.94 -21.78
C GLU A 719 -14.70 10.35 -20.96
N LEU A 720 -14.70 10.09 -19.65
CA LEU A 720 -15.80 10.47 -18.77
C LEU A 720 -15.90 11.99 -18.61
N THR A 721 -14.74 12.67 -18.50
CA THR A 721 -14.64 14.13 -18.44
C THR A 721 -15.17 14.76 -19.74
N ALA A 722 -14.69 14.30 -20.89
CA ALA A 722 -15.13 14.74 -22.21
C ALA A 722 -16.65 14.55 -22.40
N ALA A 723 -17.17 13.37 -22.03
CA ALA A 723 -18.60 13.06 -22.10
C ALA A 723 -19.46 13.88 -21.13
N HIS A 724 -18.92 14.34 -19.99
CA HIS A 724 -19.64 15.19 -19.05
C HIS A 724 -19.83 16.61 -19.59
N PHE A 725 -18.79 17.19 -20.19
CA PHE A 725 -18.81 18.57 -20.69
C PHE A 725 -19.21 18.71 -22.17
N GLY A 726 -19.31 17.60 -22.92
CA GLY A 726 -19.73 17.60 -24.33
C GLY A 726 -18.62 17.97 -25.34
N VAL A 727 -17.36 17.92 -24.91
CA VAL A 727 -16.17 18.25 -25.72
C VAL A 727 -15.42 16.98 -26.15
N SER A 728 -14.39 17.10 -27.00
CA SER A 728 -13.59 15.94 -27.41
C SER A 728 -12.51 15.57 -26.37
N ILE A 729 -12.00 14.33 -26.45
CA ILE A 729 -10.94 13.83 -25.57
C ILE A 729 -9.65 14.63 -25.79
N GLU A 730 -9.35 14.99 -27.05
CA GLU A 730 -8.18 15.78 -27.43
C GLU A 730 -8.24 17.19 -26.82
N GLU A 731 -9.40 17.84 -26.83
CA GLU A 731 -9.55 19.18 -26.24
C GLU A 731 -9.48 19.12 -24.70
N VAL A 732 -10.09 18.13 -24.05
CA VAL A 732 -9.90 17.90 -22.60
C VAL A 732 -8.43 17.68 -22.26
N THR A 733 -7.72 16.86 -23.04
CA THR A 733 -6.29 16.58 -22.84
C THR A 733 -5.46 17.86 -22.91
N LYS A 734 -5.72 18.71 -23.91
CA LYS A 734 -5.07 20.02 -24.10
C LYS A 734 -5.42 21.01 -22.98
N LEU A 735 -6.68 21.08 -22.57
CA LEU A 735 -7.15 21.96 -21.49
C LEU A 735 -6.54 21.57 -20.14
N LEU A 736 -6.47 20.28 -19.82
CA LEU A 736 -5.85 19.78 -18.59
C LEU A 736 -4.32 19.97 -18.61
N ALA A 737 -3.66 19.78 -19.76
CA ALA A 737 -2.23 20.05 -19.90
C ALA A 737 -1.91 21.55 -19.69
N SER A 738 -2.70 22.44 -20.29
CA SER A 738 -2.62 23.89 -20.08
C SER A 738 -2.86 24.27 -18.60
N ALA A 739 -3.88 23.68 -17.96
CA ALA A 739 -4.18 23.92 -16.56
C ALA A 739 -3.06 23.48 -15.63
N ARG A 740 -2.51 22.26 -15.82
CA ARG A 740 -1.33 21.79 -15.07
C ARG A 740 -0.13 22.72 -15.25
N ALA A 741 0.13 23.23 -16.46
CA ALA A 741 1.22 24.17 -16.69
C ALA A 741 1.03 25.50 -15.94
N LYS A 742 -0.18 26.08 -15.97
CA LYS A 742 -0.52 27.30 -15.19
C LYS A 742 -0.32 27.07 -13.68
N MET A 743 -0.83 25.97 -13.14
CA MET A 743 -0.72 25.65 -11.70
C MET A 743 0.72 25.33 -11.28
N ALA A 744 1.49 24.64 -12.13
CA ALA A 744 2.91 24.40 -11.89
C ALA A 744 3.73 25.69 -11.84
N GLU A 745 3.39 26.71 -12.65
CA GLU A 745 4.06 28.02 -12.60
C GLU A 745 3.79 28.73 -11.26
N ILE A 746 2.53 28.77 -10.81
CA ILE A 746 2.16 29.35 -9.51
C ILE A 746 2.84 28.62 -8.36
N ARG A 747 2.93 27.28 -8.43
CA ARG A 747 3.60 26.48 -7.39
C ARG A 747 5.08 26.83 -7.22
N LYS A 748 5.79 27.31 -8.26
CA LYS A 748 7.19 27.78 -8.13
C LYS A 748 7.36 28.98 -7.17
N SER A 749 6.30 29.76 -6.96
CA SER A 749 6.31 30.92 -6.06
C SER A 749 5.87 30.60 -4.63
N ARG A 750 5.37 29.39 -4.37
CA ARG A 750 5.07 28.92 -3.02
C ARG A 750 6.37 28.58 -2.28
N PRO A 751 6.45 28.76 -0.95
CA PRO A 751 7.55 28.21 -0.17
C PRO A 751 7.67 26.70 -0.41
N ARG A 752 8.84 26.24 -0.84
CA ARG A 752 9.10 24.81 -1.01
C ARG A 752 9.13 24.11 0.36
N PRO A 753 8.84 22.81 0.42
CA PRO A 753 9.23 22.00 1.56
C PRO A 753 10.75 22.00 1.71
N HIS A 754 11.24 21.64 2.90
CA HIS A 754 12.67 21.52 3.12
C HIS A 754 13.25 20.35 2.29
N LEU A 755 14.47 20.52 1.78
CA LEU A 755 15.20 19.51 1.03
C LEU A 755 16.25 18.92 1.95
N ASP A 756 16.19 17.61 2.22
CA ASP A 756 17.30 16.94 2.92
C ASP A 756 18.45 16.75 1.94
N THR A 757 19.50 17.56 2.12
CA THR A 757 20.67 17.58 1.23
C THR A 757 21.64 16.43 1.45
N LYS A 758 21.34 15.50 2.37
CA LYS A 758 22.08 14.26 2.57
C LYS A 758 22.04 13.40 1.30
N MET A 759 23.20 12.99 0.80
CA MET A 759 23.31 12.07 -0.33
C MET A 759 23.79 10.70 0.18
N LEU A 760 22.86 9.76 0.28
CA LEU A 760 23.10 8.41 0.81
C LEU A 760 23.60 7.46 -0.29
N ALA A 761 24.65 6.69 -0.01
CA ALA A 761 25.26 5.77 -0.96
C ALA A 761 24.25 4.71 -1.45
N SER A 762 23.52 4.06 -0.54
CA SER A 762 22.50 3.06 -0.88
C SER A 762 21.39 3.62 -1.80
N TRP A 763 20.82 4.78 -1.48
CA TRP A 763 19.71 5.37 -2.26
C TRP A 763 20.19 5.92 -3.61
N ASN A 764 21.43 6.44 -3.68
CA ASN A 764 22.07 6.79 -4.94
C ASN A 764 22.31 5.55 -5.82
N GLY A 765 22.66 4.39 -5.22
CA GLY A 765 22.75 3.11 -5.92
C GLY A 765 21.42 2.62 -6.51
N LEU A 766 20.31 2.76 -5.77
CA LEU A 766 18.97 2.49 -6.30
C LEU A 766 18.59 3.45 -7.43
N MET A 767 18.89 4.75 -7.29
CA MET A 767 18.57 5.73 -8.33
C MET A 767 19.43 5.55 -9.60
N LEU A 768 20.70 5.13 -9.44
CA LEU A 768 21.56 4.69 -10.53
C LEU A 768 20.91 3.55 -11.34
N SER A 769 20.41 2.51 -10.66
CA SER A 769 19.62 1.43 -11.30
C SER A 769 18.41 1.98 -12.07
N ALA A 770 17.65 2.90 -11.47
CA ALA A 770 16.49 3.50 -12.10
C ALA A 770 16.83 4.25 -13.40
N TYR A 771 17.81 5.15 -13.40
CA TYR A 771 18.23 5.86 -14.62
C TYR A 771 18.79 4.91 -15.69
N ALA A 772 19.61 3.92 -15.30
CA ALA A 772 20.17 2.94 -16.22
C ALA A 772 19.06 2.11 -16.91
N ARG A 773 18.14 1.53 -16.12
CA ARG A 773 17.06 0.68 -16.65
C ARG A 773 16.05 1.48 -17.46
N VAL A 774 15.62 2.65 -16.98
CA VAL A 774 14.64 3.49 -17.70
C VAL A 774 15.25 4.03 -19.01
N GLY A 775 16.49 4.51 -18.97
CA GLY A 775 17.23 4.94 -20.17
C GLY A 775 17.40 3.82 -21.19
N ALA A 776 17.78 2.62 -20.76
CA ALA A 776 17.97 1.46 -21.64
C ALA A 776 16.68 1.02 -22.35
N VAL A 777 15.57 0.91 -21.62
CA VAL A 777 14.28 0.47 -22.19
C VAL A 777 13.71 1.48 -23.17
N LEU A 778 13.90 2.78 -22.91
CA LEU A 778 13.38 3.86 -23.75
C LEU A 778 14.32 4.25 -24.89
N GLY A 779 15.57 3.79 -24.87
CA GLY A 779 16.63 4.24 -25.78
C GLY A 779 17.04 5.71 -25.56
N ASP A 780 16.84 6.24 -24.35
CA ASP A 780 17.10 7.64 -24.02
C ASP A 780 18.54 7.81 -23.51
N LYS A 781 19.37 8.46 -24.33
CA LYS A 781 20.79 8.68 -24.02
C LYS A 781 21.00 9.64 -22.86
N ALA A 782 20.13 10.64 -22.67
CA ALA A 782 20.31 11.62 -21.59
C ALA A 782 20.11 10.95 -20.22
N LEU A 783 19.18 9.99 -20.12
CA LEU A 783 18.99 9.19 -18.91
C LEU A 783 20.18 8.27 -18.64
N LEU A 784 20.79 7.67 -19.68
CA LEU A 784 22.00 6.86 -19.53
C LEU A 784 23.23 7.70 -19.15
N GLU A 785 23.39 8.89 -19.72
CA GLU A 785 24.44 9.84 -19.34
C GLU A 785 24.28 10.30 -17.88
N ARG A 786 23.03 10.52 -17.42
CA ARG A 786 22.73 10.84 -16.01
C ARG A 786 23.02 9.67 -15.07
N ALA A 787 22.85 8.42 -15.52
CA ALA A 787 23.26 7.22 -14.78
C ALA A 787 24.79 7.13 -14.64
N VAL A 788 25.55 7.37 -15.71
CA VAL A 788 27.02 7.43 -15.67
C VAL A 788 27.51 8.50 -14.70
N GLN A 789 26.89 9.68 -14.69
CA GLN A 789 27.20 10.75 -13.72
C GLN A 789 26.98 10.30 -12.26
N ALA A 790 25.91 9.55 -11.97
CA ALA A 790 25.66 9.03 -10.64
C ALA A 790 26.70 7.96 -10.22
N ALA A 791 27.14 7.10 -11.14
CA ALA A 791 28.19 6.12 -10.88
C ALA A 791 29.54 6.79 -10.59
N ASN A 792 29.93 7.80 -11.38
CA ASN A 792 31.13 8.61 -11.12
C ASN A 792 31.05 9.29 -9.75
N PHE A 793 29.93 9.96 -9.43
CA PHE A 793 29.71 10.61 -8.14
C PHE A 793 29.92 9.66 -6.95
N LEU A 794 29.34 8.45 -7.01
CA LEU A 794 29.51 7.42 -5.99
C LEU A 794 30.99 7.01 -5.82
N GLN A 795 31.73 6.91 -6.93
CA GLN A 795 33.14 6.53 -6.94
C GLN A 795 34.10 7.66 -6.48
N GLU A 796 33.74 8.91 -6.75
CA GLU A 796 34.56 10.10 -6.44
C GLU A 796 34.33 10.63 -5.01
N HIS A 797 33.10 10.52 -4.48
CA HIS A 797 32.72 11.16 -3.21
C HIS A 797 32.29 10.23 -2.08
N LEU A 798 31.92 8.98 -2.40
CA LEU A 798 31.39 8.00 -1.43
C LEU A 798 32.20 6.70 -1.38
N TRP A 799 33.35 6.64 -2.06
CA TRP A 799 34.33 5.56 -1.93
C TRP A 799 35.64 6.10 -1.38
N ASP A 800 36.11 5.55 -0.26
CA ASP A 800 37.44 5.81 0.30
C ASP A 800 38.44 4.80 -0.30
N PRO A 801 39.37 5.25 -1.17
CA PRO A 801 40.36 4.36 -1.79
C PRO A 801 41.49 3.93 -0.85
N GLU A 802 41.73 4.64 0.26
CA GLU A 802 42.78 4.31 1.23
C GLU A 802 42.32 3.20 2.19
N GLN A 803 41.11 3.32 2.74
CA GLN A 803 40.49 2.31 3.60
C GLN A 803 39.83 1.16 2.80
N GLN A 804 39.62 1.40 1.50
CA GLN A 804 38.84 0.55 0.60
C GLN A 804 37.43 0.29 1.14
N THR A 805 36.73 1.35 1.52
CA THR A 805 35.38 1.31 2.09
C THR A 805 34.47 2.33 1.44
N LEU A 806 33.20 1.98 1.21
CA LEU A 806 32.17 2.98 0.99
C LEU A 806 31.98 3.85 2.25
N LEU A 807 31.63 5.10 2.04
CA LEU A 807 31.12 6.02 3.05
C LEU A 807 29.59 6.05 2.95
N ARG A 808 28.90 6.15 4.08
CA ARG A 808 27.42 6.12 4.12
C ARG A 808 26.77 7.30 3.39
N SER A 809 27.33 8.50 3.59
CA SER A 809 26.70 9.76 3.18
C SER A 809 27.72 10.83 2.86
N CYS A 810 27.28 11.87 2.16
CA CYS A 810 27.89 13.19 2.15
C CYS A 810 26.78 14.26 2.14
N TYR A 811 27.14 15.53 2.31
CA TYR A 811 26.22 16.64 2.52
C TYR A 811 26.60 17.80 1.62
N LEU A 812 25.63 18.58 1.14
CA LEU A 812 25.90 19.90 0.59
C LEU A 812 26.08 20.90 1.74
N GLY A 813 27.25 21.53 1.83
CA GLY A 813 27.56 22.55 2.84
C GLY A 813 27.07 23.95 2.48
N ASP A 814 27.17 24.89 3.43
CA ASP A 814 26.76 26.30 3.27
C ASP A 814 27.54 27.04 2.16
N ASP A 815 28.74 26.55 1.83
CA ASP A 815 29.60 27.03 0.74
C ASP A 815 29.23 26.44 -0.63
N MET A 816 28.16 25.65 -0.70
CA MET A 816 27.70 24.89 -1.87
C MET A 816 28.71 23.85 -2.36
N GLU A 817 29.61 23.38 -1.50
CA GLU A 817 30.55 22.29 -1.77
C GLU A 817 30.19 21.03 -0.97
N LEU A 818 30.67 19.87 -1.44
CA LEU A 818 30.39 18.58 -0.79
C LEU A 818 31.25 18.42 0.45
N GLN A 819 30.61 18.09 1.57
CA GLN A 819 31.24 17.94 2.87
C GLN A 819 30.94 16.58 3.48
N GLN A 820 31.89 16.09 4.28
CA GLN A 820 31.78 14.88 5.09
C GLN A 820 31.61 15.25 6.57
N ILE A 821 30.92 14.40 7.33
CA ILE A 821 30.96 14.44 8.80
C ILE A 821 32.34 13.98 9.29
N SER A 822 32.72 14.35 10.52
CA SER A 822 34.05 14.08 11.06
C SER A 822 33.96 13.40 12.44
N PRO A 823 34.31 12.10 12.56
CA PRO A 823 34.73 11.19 11.49
C PRO A 823 33.57 10.79 10.53
N PRO A 824 33.87 10.37 9.29
CA PRO A 824 32.88 9.78 8.38
C PRO A 824 32.26 8.50 8.95
N ILE A 825 30.99 8.24 8.61
CA ILE A 825 30.34 6.94 8.86
C ILE A 825 30.64 6.00 7.69
N SER A 826 31.22 4.84 7.98
CA SER A 826 31.43 3.75 7.02
C SER A 826 30.10 3.22 6.47
N GLY A 827 30.06 2.87 5.19
CA GLY A 827 28.88 2.30 4.55
C GLY A 827 28.48 0.93 5.12
N PHE A 828 27.17 0.69 5.17
CA PHE A 828 26.52 -0.53 5.65
C PHE A 828 26.23 -1.48 4.48
N LEU A 829 25.67 -2.66 4.78
CA LEU A 829 25.37 -3.69 3.77
C LEU A 829 24.50 -3.18 2.60
N ASP A 830 23.52 -2.30 2.85
CA ASP A 830 22.66 -1.71 1.83
C ASP A 830 23.40 -0.75 0.89
N ASP A 831 24.41 -0.04 1.37
CA ASP A 831 25.25 0.83 0.53
C ASP A 831 25.99 0.01 -0.53
N TYR A 832 26.58 -1.12 -0.15
CA TYR A 832 27.21 -2.04 -1.10
C TYR A 832 26.18 -2.71 -2.01
N ALA A 833 25.15 -3.34 -1.45
CA ALA A 833 24.21 -4.15 -2.21
C ALA A 833 23.46 -3.35 -3.29
N PHE A 834 23.08 -2.10 -2.99
CA PHE A 834 22.32 -1.28 -3.93
C PHE A 834 23.20 -0.61 -4.98
N ILE A 835 24.44 -0.20 -4.63
CA ILE A 835 25.41 0.30 -5.62
C ILE A 835 25.81 -0.81 -6.58
N ILE A 836 26.12 -2.02 -6.09
CA ILE A 836 26.43 -3.17 -6.95
C ILE A 836 25.26 -3.44 -7.91
N CYS A 837 24.01 -3.41 -7.44
CA CYS A 837 22.83 -3.57 -8.30
C CYS A 837 22.77 -2.51 -9.41
N GLY A 838 22.95 -1.22 -9.06
CA GLY A 838 22.96 -0.11 -10.00
C GLY A 838 24.12 -0.17 -11.01
N LEU A 839 25.31 -0.62 -10.60
CA LEU A 839 26.46 -0.80 -11.49
C LEU A 839 26.27 -1.95 -12.47
N LEU A 840 25.63 -3.05 -12.06
CA LEU A 840 25.29 -4.15 -12.96
C LEU A 840 24.21 -3.74 -13.97
N ASP A 841 23.22 -2.94 -13.55
CA ASP A 841 22.22 -2.36 -14.45
C ASP A 841 22.84 -1.35 -15.44
N LEU A 842 23.79 -0.52 -14.97
CA LEU A 842 24.54 0.39 -15.84
C LEU A 842 25.44 -0.39 -16.83
N HIS A 843 26.05 -1.49 -16.38
CA HIS A 843 26.80 -2.38 -17.25
C HIS A 843 25.92 -3.01 -18.34
N GLU A 844 24.73 -3.53 -18.00
CA GLU A 844 23.77 -4.03 -19.00
C GLU A 844 23.35 -2.95 -20.00
N ALA A 845 23.10 -1.73 -19.52
CA ALA A 845 22.62 -0.62 -20.33
C ALA A 845 23.69 -0.03 -21.29
N THR A 846 24.97 -0.05 -20.90
CA THR A 846 26.06 0.63 -21.61
C THR A 846 27.09 -0.32 -22.24
N LEU A 847 27.16 -1.57 -21.76
CA LEU A 847 28.21 -2.56 -22.04
C LEU A 847 29.64 -2.10 -21.66
N GLN A 848 29.78 -1.04 -20.87
CA GLN A 848 31.07 -0.55 -20.38
C GLN A 848 31.58 -1.48 -19.26
N THR A 849 32.76 -2.07 -19.46
CA THR A 849 33.30 -3.12 -18.57
C THR A 849 33.90 -2.58 -17.26
N GLU A 850 34.04 -1.27 -17.10
CA GLU A 850 34.52 -0.66 -15.86
C GLU A 850 33.52 -0.80 -14.71
N TRP A 851 32.22 -0.60 -14.98
CA TRP A 851 31.16 -0.76 -13.99
C TRP A 851 31.05 -2.19 -13.46
N LEU A 852 31.23 -3.20 -14.34
CA LEU A 852 31.28 -4.61 -13.93
C LEU A 852 32.48 -4.90 -13.01
N ARG A 853 33.67 -4.35 -13.33
CA ARG A 853 34.86 -4.53 -12.48
C ARG A 853 34.68 -3.88 -11.11
N TRP A 854 34.15 -2.66 -11.06
CA TRP A 854 33.90 -1.99 -9.79
C TRP A 854 32.80 -2.69 -8.97
N ALA A 855 31.78 -3.25 -9.62
CA ALA A 855 30.79 -4.12 -8.97
C ALA A 855 31.43 -5.40 -8.38
N GLU A 856 32.39 -6.03 -9.07
CA GLU A 856 33.15 -7.16 -8.50
C GLU A 856 34.02 -6.75 -7.30
N GLU A 857 34.70 -5.60 -7.37
CA GLU A 857 35.52 -5.06 -6.27
C GLU A 857 34.67 -4.74 -5.02
N LEU A 858 33.51 -4.10 -5.22
CA LEU A 858 32.56 -3.82 -4.14
C LEU A 858 31.96 -5.11 -3.58
N GLN A 859 31.64 -6.12 -4.39
CA GLN A 859 31.15 -7.42 -3.88
C GLN A 859 32.22 -8.11 -3.03
N LEU A 860 33.48 -8.14 -3.49
CA LEU A 860 34.60 -8.70 -2.71
C LEU A 860 34.79 -7.96 -1.37
N ARG A 861 34.53 -6.64 -1.32
CA ARG A 861 34.59 -5.89 -0.05
C ARG A 861 33.36 -6.15 0.83
N GLN A 862 32.16 -6.22 0.25
CA GLN A 862 30.93 -6.58 0.96
C GLN A 862 31.08 -7.95 1.65
N ASP A 863 31.63 -8.93 0.93
CA ASP A 863 31.97 -10.25 1.44
C ASP A 863 32.88 -10.18 2.66
N LYS A 864 33.98 -9.43 2.56
CA LYS A 864 34.97 -9.30 3.64
C LYS A 864 34.41 -8.62 4.90
N LEU A 865 33.47 -7.68 4.76
CA LEU A 865 32.93 -6.89 5.87
C LEU A 865 31.73 -7.55 6.55
N PHE A 866 30.83 -8.15 5.77
CA PHE A 866 29.47 -8.46 6.23
C PHE A 866 29.11 -9.93 6.19
N TRP A 867 29.83 -10.77 5.44
CA TRP A 867 29.47 -12.18 5.29
C TRP A 867 29.56 -12.94 6.61
N ASP A 868 28.59 -13.82 6.86
CA ASP A 868 28.64 -14.79 7.94
C ASP A 868 29.22 -16.12 7.44
N ASP A 869 30.48 -16.39 7.79
CA ASP A 869 31.14 -17.65 7.44
C ASP A 869 30.54 -18.87 8.13
N GLU A 870 29.89 -18.71 9.29
CA GLU A 870 29.23 -19.80 10.01
C GLU A 870 27.84 -20.06 9.42
N GLY A 871 26.92 -19.09 9.55
CA GLY A 871 25.51 -19.26 9.19
C GLY A 871 25.11 -18.91 7.76
N GLY A 872 25.98 -18.25 6.98
CA GLY A 872 25.68 -17.77 5.62
C GLY A 872 24.79 -16.52 5.56
N GLY A 873 24.84 -15.81 4.43
CA GLY A 873 24.21 -14.49 4.29
C GLY A 873 25.03 -13.37 4.94
N TYR A 874 24.50 -12.14 4.92
CA TYR A 874 25.22 -10.94 5.33
C TYR A 874 24.56 -10.25 6.54
N PHE A 875 25.39 -9.82 7.50
CA PHE A 875 24.98 -8.93 8.58
C PHE A 875 24.84 -7.48 8.07
N CYS A 876 23.89 -6.73 8.61
CA CYS A 876 23.66 -5.34 8.21
C CYS A 876 24.80 -4.38 8.60
N SER A 877 25.56 -4.69 9.66
CA SER A 877 26.56 -3.81 10.26
C SER A 877 27.94 -4.47 10.42
N ASP A 878 28.97 -3.61 10.46
CA ASP A 878 30.36 -3.98 10.64
C ASP A 878 30.58 -4.72 11.99
N PRO A 879 31.37 -5.82 12.03
CA PRO A 879 31.63 -6.56 13.27
C PRO A 879 32.43 -5.78 14.33
N SER A 880 33.07 -4.67 13.97
CA SER A 880 33.88 -3.84 14.88
C SER A 880 33.10 -2.74 15.60
N ASP A 881 31.84 -2.44 15.23
CA ASP A 881 31.01 -1.50 15.99
C ASP A 881 30.34 -2.18 17.19
N PHE A 882 31.01 -2.10 18.34
CA PHE A 882 30.51 -2.63 19.62
C PHE A 882 29.32 -1.84 20.22
N THR A 883 28.90 -0.72 19.62
CA THR A 883 27.72 0.04 20.06
C THR A 883 26.41 -0.63 19.60
N VAL A 884 26.48 -1.46 18.56
CA VAL A 884 25.33 -2.23 18.03
C VAL A 884 25.26 -3.60 18.73
N LEU A 885 24.48 -3.68 19.82
CA LEU A 885 24.38 -4.87 20.68
C LEU A 885 23.84 -6.15 19.99
N LEU A 886 23.29 -6.03 18.79
CA LEU A 886 22.66 -7.11 18.03
C LEU A 886 22.98 -6.94 16.54
N ARG A 887 23.87 -7.77 15.99
CA ARG A 887 24.10 -7.82 14.54
C ARG A 887 22.96 -8.59 13.88
N LEU A 888 22.18 -7.88 13.07
CA LEU A 888 21.00 -8.41 12.39
C LEU A 888 21.33 -8.88 10.97
N LYS A 889 20.58 -9.86 10.48
CA LYS A 889 20.37 -10.11 9.04
C LYS A 889 18.91 -9.80 8.75
N GLU A 890 18.64 -8.97 7.75
CA GLU A 890 17.31 -8.41 7.50
C GLU A 890 16.41 -9.41 6.75
N ASP A 891 15.34 -9.88 7.41
CA ASP A 891 14.42 -10.94 6.93
C ASP A 891 13.08 -10.41 6.41
N GLN A 892 13.04 -9.11 6.10
CA GLN A 892 11.88 -8.44 5.54
C GLN A 892 12.31 -7.41 4.49
N ASP A 893 11.72 -7.48 3.29
CA ASP A 893 11.70 -6.37 2.34
C ASP A 893 10.62 -5.37 2.82
N GLY A 894 11.03 -4.13 3.12
CA GLY A 894 10.20 -3.10 3.74
C GLY A 894 9.78 -2.01 2.75
N ALA A 895 10.03 -0.75 3.11
CA ALA A 895 10.02 0.37 2.17
C ALA A 895 11.25 0.33 1.24
N GLU A 896 12.36 -0.19 1.77
CA GLU A 896 13.59 -0.54 1.06
C GLU A 896 13.66 -2.08 0.97
N PRO A 897 14.19 -2.68 -0.11
CA PRO A 897 14.38 -4.14 -0.18
C PRO A 897 15.47 -4.57 0.82
N SER A 898 15.39 -5.78 1.37
CA SER A 898 16.48 -6.30 2.20
C SER A 898 17.76 -6.37 1.39
N ALA A 899 18.85 -5.84 1.95
CA ALA A 899 20.14 -5.88 1.28
C ALA A 899 20.65 -7.31 1.06
N ASN A 900 20.16 -8.30 1.83
CA ASN A 900 20.39 -9.72 1.54
C ASN A 900 19.63 -10.19 0.29
N SER A 901 18.38 -9.75 0.09
CA SER A 901 17.59 -10.04 -1.11
C SER A 901 18.30 -9.55 -2.38
N VAL A 902 18.77 -8.29 -2.36
CA VAL A 902 19.49 -7.68 -3.49
C VAL A 902 20.86 -8.35 -3.69
N SER A 903 21.60 -8.63 -2.61
CA SER A 903 22.89 -9.33 -2.69
C SER A 903 22.76 -10.72 -3.31
N ALA A 904 21.70 -11.48 -3.01
CA ALA A 904 21.45 -12.78 -3.65
C ALA A 904 21.32 -12.62 -5.18
N PHE A 905 20.58 -11.61 -5.65
CA PHE A 905 20.43 -11.34 -7.07
C PHE A 905 21.74 -10.86 -7.72
N ASN A 906 22.50 -9.99 -7.05
CA ASN A 906 23.80 -9.51 -7.50
C ASN A 906 24.81 -10.65 -7.69
N LEU A 907 24.91 -11.57 -6.71
CA LEU A 907 25.79 -12.74 -6.79
C LEU A 907 25.46 -13.64 -7.99
N LEU A 908 24.18 -13.88 -8.26
CA LEU A 908 23.76 -14.63 -9.44
C LEU A 908 24.18 -13.93 -10.74
N ARG A 909 23.96 -12.61 -10.85
CA ARG A 909 24.35 -11.82 -12.04
C ARG A 909 25.87 -11.82 -12.25
N LEU A 910 26.63 -11.61 -11.18
CA LEU A 910 28.09 -11.68 -11.19
C LEU A 910 28.58 -13.07 -11.61
N SER A 911 27.93 -14.15 -11.16
CA SER A 911 28.24 -15.52 -11.60
C SER A 911 28.10 -15.68 -13.12
N GLU A 912 27.03 -15.16 -13.73
CA GLU A 912 26.82 -15.27 -15.19
C GLU A 912 27.80 -14.42 -15.99
N TYR A 913 28.07 -13.17 -15.60
CA TYR A 913 28.98 -12.31 -16.37
C TYR A 913 30.45 -12.74 -16.25
N THR A 914 30.87 -13.26 -15.10
CA THR A 914 32.28 -13.59 -14.81
C THR A 914 32.60 -15.08 -14.99
N GLY A 915 31.58 -15.95 -15.03
CA GLY A 915 31.72 -17.40 -15.01
C GLY A 915 32.19 -17.99 -13.66
N LYS A 916 32.43 -17.18 -12.64
CA LYS A 916 32.98 -17.60 -11.34
C LYS A 916 31.91 -18.30 -10.50
N GLN A 917 32.03 -19.62 -10.38
CA GLN A 917 31.11 -20.47 -9.61
C GLN A 917 31.06 -20.14 -8.11
N GLU A 918 32.09 -19.49 -7.57
CA GLU A 918 32.14 -19.03 -6.17
C GLU A 918 30.97 -18.08 -5.84
N TRP A 919 30.54 -17.25 -6.80
CA TRP A 919 29.39 -16.36 -6.63
C TRP A 919 28.07 -17.12 -6.56
N LEU A 920 27.87 -18.12 -7.43
CA LEU A 920 26.69 -19.01 -7.39
C LEU A 920 26.61 -19.77 -6.06
N GLN A 921 27.73 -20.36 -5.62
CA GLN A 921 27.82 -21.08 -4.33
C GLN A 921 27.56 -20.15 -3.13
N LYS A 922 27.99 -18.89 -3.21
CA LYS A 922 27.69 -17.89 -2.16
C LYS A 922 26.21 -17.49 -2.16
N SER A 923 25.59 -17.33 -3.34
CA SER A 923 24.15 -17.12 -3.45
C SER A 923 23.35 -18.31 -2.91
N GLU A 924 23.82 -19.53 -3.15
CA GLU A 924 23.23 -20.76 -2.60
C GLU A 924 23.27 -20.78 -1.07
N ARG A 925 24.43 -20.48 -0.46
CA ARG A 925 24.56 -20.38 1.00
C ARG A 925 23.67 -19.28 1.59
N LEU A 926 23.52 -18.14 0.91
CA LEU A 926 22.62 -17.07 1.34
C LEU A 926 21.16 -17.52 1.30
N LEU A 927 20.70 -18.04 0.16
CA LEU A 927 19.31 -18.49 0.00
C LEU A 927 18.96 -19.67 0.93
N ALA A 928 19.95 -20.53 1.24
CA ALA A 928 19.82 -21.56 2.26
C ALA A 928 19.62 -20.97 3.67
N ALA A 929 20.37 -19.93 4.06
CA ALA A 929 20.25 -19.29 5.37
C ALA A 929 18.84 -18.73 5.65
N PHE A 930 18.13 -18.27 4.62
CA PHE A 930 16.75 -17.76 4.72
C PHE A 930 15.66 -18.82 4.45
N THR A 931 16.00 -20.11 4.39
CA THR A 931 15.05 -21.22 4.09
C THR A 931 13.80 -21.19 4.97
N ASP A 932 13.94 -20.97 6.28
CA ASP A 932 12.80 -20.97 7.20
C ASP A 932 11.81 -19.83 6.90
N ARG A 933 12.34 -18.64 6.63
CA ARG A 933 11.56 -17.44 6.26
C ARG A 933 10.88 -17.63 4.90
N LEU A 934 11.64 -18.05 3.88
CA LEU A 934 11.14 -18.29 2.52
C LEU A 934 10.08 -19.40 2.47
N THR A 935 10.20 -20.45 3.29
CA THR A 935 9.19 -21.53 3.32
C THR A 935 7.95 -21.14 4.12
N LYS A 936 8.07 -20.43 5.24
CA LYS A 936 6.91 -20.07 6.08
C LYS A 936 6.18 -18.82 5.60
N VAL A 937 6.90 -17.73 5.37
CA VAL A 937 6.35 -16.38 5.10
C VAL A 937 7.10 -15.71 3.93
N PRO A 938 7.04 -16.28 2.71
CA PRO A 938 7.76 -15.71 1.56
C PRO A 938 7.31 -14.30 1.17
N ILE A 939 6.07 -13.89 1.46
CA ILE A 939 5.61 -12.50 1.28
C ILE A 939 6.43 -11.47 2.09
N ALA A 940 7.22 -11.90 3.08
CA ALA A 940 8.15 -11.03 3.78
C ALA A 940 9.41 -10.73 2.95
N LEU A 941 9.82 -11.58 2.01
CA LEU A 941 11.01 -11.38 1.18
C LEU A 941 10.73 -11.57 -0.34
N PRO A 942 9.78 -10.84 -0.96
CA PRO A 942 9.46 -11.00 -2.38
C PRO A 942 10.67 -10.85 -3.32
N GLU A 943 11.64 -9.99 -2.98
CA GLU A 943 12.84 -9.77 -3.79
C GLU A 943 13.79 -10.97 -3.68
N MET A 944 13.95 -11.57 -2.49
CA MET A 944 14.71 -12.81 -2.33
C MET A 944 14.03 -13.99 -3.02
N VAL A 945 12.69 -14.01 -3.07
CA VAL A 945 11.93 -15.00 -3.86
C VAL A 945 12.23 -14.84 -5.36
N ARG A 946 12.43 -13.62 -5.89
CA ARG A 946 12.90 -13.40 -7.27
C ARG A 946 14.33 -13.93 -7.49
N ALA A 947 15.23 -13.78 -6.52
CA ALA A 947 16.56 -14.40 -6.59
C ALA A 947 16.50 -15.94 -6.59
N LEU A 948 15.65 -16.53 -5.75
CA LEU A 948 15.41 -17.98 -5.75
C LEU A 948 14.83 -18.48 -7.10
N MET A 949 13.95 -17.71 -7.73
CA MET A 949 13.46 -17.98 -9.09
C MET A 949 14.59 -17.95 -10.13
N ALA A 950 15.44 -16.93 -10.09
CA ALA A 950 16.56 -16.77 -11.01
C ALA A 950 17.55 -17.94 -10.91
N GLN A 951 17.90 -18.34 -9.69
CA GLN A 951 18.75 -19.51 -9.43
C GLN A 951 18.13 -20.80 -9.97
N HIS A 952 16.84 -21.04 -9.74
CA HIS A 952 16.20 -22.30 -10.14
C HIS A 952 15.94 -22.44 -11.64
N TYR A 953 15.65 -21.34 -12.36
CA TYR A 953 15.14 -21.39 -13.73
C TYR A 953 16.05 -20.82 -14.83
N THR A 954 17.11 -20.07 -14.48
CA THR A 954 17.91 -19.11 -15.28
C THR A 954 17.52 -17.64 -15.09
N LEU A 955 18.54 -16.79 -14.94
CA LEU A 955 18.41 -15.33 -14.79
C LEU A 955 17.53 -14.70 -15.86
N LYS A 956 17.75 -15.01 -17.14
CA LYS A 956 16.98 -14.48 -18.29
C LYS A 956 15.46 -14.70 -18.25
N LYS A 957 14.95 -15.57 -17.37
CA LYS A 957 13.50 -15.78 -17.17
C LYS A 957 12.94 -15.07 -15.93
N ALA A 958 13.81 -14.62 -15.02
CA ALA A 958 13.46 -14.01 -13.74
C ALA A 958 13.76 -12.51 -13.66
N SER A 959 14.79 -12.04 -14.39
CA SER A 959 15.07 -10.65 -14.75
C SER A 959 14.04 -10.12 -15.75
#